data_AF-A0A484AWQ3-F1
#
_entry.id   AF-A0A484AWQ3-F1
#
_cell.length_a   1.000
_cell.length_b   1.000
_cell.length_c   1.000
_cell.angle_alpha   90.00
_cell.angle_beta   90.00
_cell.angle_gamma   90.00
#
_symmetry.space_group_name_H-M   'P 1'
#
loop_
_entity.id
_entity.type
_entity.pdbx_description
1 polymer ?
#
loop_
_entity_poly.entity_id
_entity_poly.type
_entity_poly.pdbx_seq_one_letter_code
_entity_poly.pdbx_strand_id
1 'polypeptide(L)'
;MTQVPCYTIINSPDLEVPNEMQLKQDLEKGDTNVKIETLKKVIKLMLNGERYPGLIMTIIRFVLPVQNHMIKKLLLIFWEIVPKTSADGKLLQEMILVCDAYRKDLQHPNEFLRGSTLRFLCKLKEPELLEPLMPAIRACLDHRHSYVRRNAVLAIFTIYKNFDWLVPDGPELIANFLDTQQDMSCKRNAFLMLLHADQERALNFLASCIDQVQSFGDILQLVIVELIYKVCHANPAERSRFIRCIYNLLNSSSNAVRYEAAGTLITLSLAPTAIKAAAGCYIELIVKESDNNVKLIVLDRLIAMKENENMEKVMQDLVMDVLRVLAAPDIEVRRKTLALAMDLVYSRNINEMIQVLQKEVAKTHNVEHEDTGKYRQLLVRTLHTCSIKFPDVASSVIPVLVEFLSDTNELAAVDVLIFIREAIQKFPALRGLIIKHLIEAFPQIKSAKIHRAAVWILGEYVEGEQIPEVIAAIQQTLGEIPMVDAEQRRLAGDQTEEQLQQQQQQGTAGGGEQTTNSTNKVTSDGTYATQSAYSLAPVTKKEKRPPLRQYLMDGDFFFGAALSATLTKLALRYVELVTDARTVNRLTTQVMLIMSSILHLGKSGFPTKPITYDDSDRIMLCLRTLSERTPEAVGVFLHDCRDALSKMLDAQTEEDQRMLKEKQRATAKVQPDSPVLFAQLSNGRDNQLGENVFESSLNQALAGTKTAQISDMSSPNNKLNKVTQLTGFSDPVYAEAYVNVNQYDIVLDVLIVNQTNDTLQNCTLELATLGDLKLVERPHPVVLAPHDFCNIKANVKVSSTENGIIFGNIVYDTALNTNVVVLNTIHIDIMDYIIPASCTDTEFRQMWQDFEWENKVTVNTSFTDLHEYLKHLLKSTNMKCLTPEKALSGQCGFMAANMYAKSIFGENALANLSIEKPVDDPDSKVTGHIRIRAKSQGMALSLGDKISSSQKQSVQAA
;
A
#
# COMPACT_ATOMS: atom_id res chain seq x y z
N MET A 1 -54.10 7.47 -0.70
CA MET A 1 -53.51 8.38 0.31
C MET A 1 -52.02 8.11 0.39
N THR A 2 -51.21 8.77 -0.43
CA THR A 2 -49.75 8.62 -0.42
C THR A 2 -49.17 9.65 0.54
N GLN A 3 -48.89 9.25 1.79
CA GLN A 3 -48.12 10.09 2.70
C GLN A 3 -46.69 10.19 2.17
N VAL A 4 -46.23 11.42 1.92
CA VAL A 4 -44.84 11.69 1.55
C VAL A 4 -43.94 11.25 2.72
N PRO A 5 -42.92 10.39 2.50
CA PRO A 5 -42.06 9.92 3.57
C PRO A 5 -41.32 11.08 4.27
N CYS A 6 -41.19 10.99 5.59
CA CYS A 6 -40.42 11.91 6.41
C CYS A 6 -38.94 11.50 6.35
N TYR A 7 -38.07 12.34 5.79
CA TYR A 7 -36.68 11.95 5.48
C TYR A 7 -35.68 12.25 6.61
N THR A 8 -36.08 12.90 7.71
CA THR A 8 -35.17 13.24 8.81
C THR A 8 -35.93 13.47 10.12
N ILE A 9 -35.86 12.52 11.06
CA ILE A 9 -36.34 12.71 12.43
C ILE A 9 -35.23 13.41 13.21
N ILE A 10 -35.43 14.68 13.58
CA ILE A 10 -34.50 15.40 14.44
C ILE A 10 -34.87 15.04 15.88
N ASN A 11 -34.25 14.00 16.44
CA ASN A 11 -34.41 13.65 17.84
C ASN A 11 -33.74 14.73 18.72
N SER A 12 -34.53 15.66 19.24
CA SER A 12 -34.11 16.56 20.32
C SER A 12 -34.86 16.12 21.58
N PRO A 13 -34.16 15.71 22.65
CA PRO A 13 -34.79 15.15 23.85
C PRO A 13 -35.72 16.13 24.63
N ASP A 14 -35.77 17.41 24.24
CA ASP A 14 -36.45 18.49 24.99
C ASP A 14 -37.62 19.17 24.24
N LEU A 15 -38.24 18.54 23.23
CA LEU A 15 -39.43 19.12 22.58
C LEU A 15 -40.70 18.82 23.37
N GLU A 16 -41.03 19.67 24.36
CA GLU A 16 -42.43 19.83 24.79
C GLU A 16 -43.27 20.16 23.55
N VAL A 17 -44.33 19.40 23.26
CA VAL A 17 -45.24 19.66 22.14
C VAL A 17 -45.90 21.01 22.38
N PRO A 18 -45.54 22.08 21.64
CA PRO A 18 -46.07 23.40 21.91
C PRO A 18 -47.53 23.46 21.46
N ASN A 19 -48.38 24.12 22.24
CA ASN A 19 -49.78 24.32 21.88
C ASN A 19 -49.88 25.18 20.60
N GLU A 20 -50.61 24.73 19.57
CA GLU A 20 -50.78 25.45 18.29
C GLU A 20 -51.30 26.88 18.50
N MET A 21 -52.14 27.09 19.51
CA MET A 21 -52.66 28.42 19.86
C MET A 21 -51.58 29.38 20.37
N GLN A 22 -50.59 28.86 21.10
CA GLN A 22 -49.45 29.64 21.57
C GLN A 22 -48.53 30.01 20.41
N LEU A 23 -48.25 29.06 19.51
CA LEU A 23 -47.49 29.33 18.29
C LEU A 23 -48.16 30.41 17.42
N LYS A 24 -49.50 30.40 17.30
CA LYS A 24 -50.24 31.47 16.61
C LYS A 24 -50.05 32.83 17.29
N GLN A 25 -50.24 32.90 18.61
CA GLN A 25 -50.09 34.16 19.35
C GLN A 25 -48.67 34.73 19.26
N ASP A 26 -47.65 33.87 19.37
CA ASP A 26 -46.24 34.26 19.28
C ASP A 26 -45.87 34.78 17.89
N LEU A 27 -46.47 34.23 16.82
CA LEU A 27 -46.25 34.71 15.44
C LEU A 27 -47.05 35.98 15.12
N GLU A 28 -48.21 36.19 15.73
CA GLU A 28 -49.06 37.37 15.53
C GLU A 28 -48.53 38.59 16.29
N LYS A 29 -48.27 38.44 17.60
CA LYS A 29 -47.98 39.53 18.53
C LYS A 29 -46.53 39.58 19.02
N GLY A 30 -45.74 38.53 18.79
CA GLY A 30 -44.36 38.47 19.27
C GLY A 30 -43.42 39.43 18.54
N ASP A 31 -42.34 39.84 19.21
CA ASP A 31 -41.27 40.62 18.60
C ASP A 31 -40.51 39.83 17.53
N THR A 32 -39.73 40.51 16.70
CA THR A 32 -38.95 39.89 15.61
C THR A 32 -38.11 38.69 16.08
N ASN A 33 -37.50 38.77 17.27
CA ASN A 33 -36.72 37.66 17.84
C ASN A 33 -37.60 36.48 18.27
N VAL A 34 -38.78 36.76 18.84
CA VAL A 34 -39.76 35.72 19.20
C VAL A 34 -40.26 35.04 17.93
N LYS A 35 -40.61 35.80 16.89
CA LYS A 35 -41.01 35.25 15.59
C LYS A 35 -39.94 34.35 14.97
N ILE A 36 -38.66 34.71 15.10
CA ILE A 36 -37.53 33.89 14.63
C ILE A 36 -37.47 32.55 15.37
N GLU A 37 -37.50 32.57 16.70
CA GLU A 37 -37.42 31.35 17.51
C GLU A 37 -38.67 30.47 17.31
N THR A 38 -39.85 31.08 17.23
CA THR A 38 -41.10 30.36 16.95
C THR A 38 -41.09 29.75 15.55
N LEU A 39 -40.61 30.46 14.52
CA LEU A 39 -40.50 29.91 13.17
C LEU A 39 -39.49 28.75 13.08
N LYS A 40 -38.37 28.83 13.82
CA LYS A 40 -37.42 27.70 13.96
C LYS A 40 -38.09 26.49 14.61
N LYS A 41 -38.87 26.68 15.68
CA LYS A 41 -39.62 25.62 16.35
C LYS A 41 -40.63 24.98 15.40
N VAL A 42 -41.41 25.78 14.67
CA VAL A 42 -42.37 25.27 13.66
C VAL A 42 -41.67 24.44 12.58
N ILE A 43 -40.54 24.92 12.04
CA ILE A 43 -39.77 24.17 11.03
C ILE A 43 -39.31 22.82 11.58
N LYS A 44 -38.81 22.77 12.83
CA LYS A 44 -38.40 21.51 13.48
C LYS A 44 -39.57 20.53 13.64
N LEU A 45 -40.72 21.01 14.10
CA LEU A 45 -41.92 20.17 14.28
C LEU A 45 -42.45 19.64 12.94
N MET A 46 -42.47 20.47 11.90
CA MET A 46 -42.87 20.04 10.56
C MET A 46 -41.91 19.02 9.94
N LEU A 47 -40.60 19.16 10.19
CA LEU A 47 -39.60 18.16 9.79
C LEU A 47 -39.80 16.82 10.53
N ASN A 48 -40.30 16.83 11.76
CA ASN A 48 -40.64 15.63 12.52
C ASN A 48 -41.97 14.98 12.07
N GLY A 49 -42.68 15.56 11.10
CA GLY A 49 -43.90 15.00 10.50
C GLY A 49 -45.21 15.58 11.02
N GLU A 50 -45.18 16.53 11.96
CA GLU A 50 -46.38 17.19 12.47
C GLU A 50 -46.91 18.23 11.47
N ARG A 51 -48.23 18.20 11.19
CA ARG A 51 -48.87 19.11 10.21
C ARG A 51 -49.65 20.21 10.93
N TYR A 52 -49.29 21.46 10.66
CA TYR A 52 -50.01 22.64 11.16
C TYR A 52 -50.58 23.51 10.02
N PRO A 53 -51.64 23.05 9.33
CA PRO A 53 -52.23 23.82 8.22
C PRO A 53 -52.76 25.19 8.67
N GLY A 54 -53.22 25.32 9.92
CA GLY A 54 -53.74 26.56 10.48
C GLY A 54 -52.69 27.65 10.70
N LEU A 55 -51.39 27.34 10.64
CA LEU A 55 -50.31 28.33 10.79
C LEU A 55 -49.94 29.02 9.47
N ILE A 56 -50.29 28.45 8.31
CA ILE A 56 -49.88 28.95 6.99
C ILE A 56 -50.38 30.39 6.79
N MET A 57 -51.67 30.64 7.03
CA MET A 57 -52.26 31.98 6.88
C MET A 57 -51.68 32.98 7.89
N THR A 58 -51.45 32.57 9.14
CA THR A 58 -50.82 33.41 10.17
C THR A 58 -49.41 33.82 9.74
N ILE A 59 -48.63 32.90 9.19
CA ILE A 59 -47.27 33.16 8.68
C ILE A 59 -47.32 34.11 7.47
N ILE A 60 -48.24 33.89 6.52
CA ILE A 60 -48.41 34.78 5.35
C ILE A 60 -48.79 36.21 5.79
N ARG A 61 -49.68 36.35 6.77
CA ARG A 61 -50.16 37.68 7.18
C ARG A 61 -49.18 38.45 8.08
N PHE A 62 -48.50 37.77 9.00
CA PHE A 62 -47.75 38.44 10.08
C PHE A 62 -46.23 38.23 10.05
N VAL A 63 -45.73 37.28 9.26
CA VAL A 63 -44.29 36.94 9.19
C VAL A 63 -43.71 37.25 7.81
N LEU A 64 -44.43 36.91 6.73
CA LEU A 64 -44.00 37.17 5.34
C LEU A 64 -43.70 38.65 5.04
N PRO A 65 -44.46 39.65 5.58
CA PRO A 65 -44.17 41.07 5.31
C PRO A 65 -42.92 41.60 6.02
N VAL A 66 -42.37 40.87 6.99
CA VAL A 66 -41.25 41.32 7.80
C VAL A 66 -39.95 41.26 7.00
N GLN A 67 -39.24 42.39 6.92
CA GLN A 67 -38.04 42.56 6.08
C GLN A 67 -36.74 42.05 6.74
N ASN A 68 -36.82 41.31 7.85
CA ASN A 68 -35.64 40.80 8.54
C ASN A 68 -34.98 39.66 7.74
N HIS A 69 -33.66 39.75 7.51
CA HIS A 69 -32.90 38.77 6.73
C HIS A 69 -33.01 37.34 7.27
N MET A 70 -33.02 37.16 8.60
CA MET A 70 -33.11 35.84 9.21
C MET A 70 -34.50 35.22 9.01
N ILE A 71 -35.55 36.02 9.16
CA ILE A 71 -36.93 35.59 8.90
C ILE A 71 -37.10 35.20 7.43
N LYS A 72 -36.61 36.01 6.49
CA LYS A 72 -36.65 35.68 5.05
C LYS A 72 -35.96 34.35 4.73
N LYS A 73 -34.78 34.10 5.33
CA LYS A 73 -34.07 32.82 5.16
C LYS A 73 -34.85 31.64 5.74
N LEU A 74 -35.42 31.79 6.93
CA LEU A 74 -36.25 30.75 7.56
C LEU A 74 -37.53 30.49 6.78
N LEU A 75 -38.15 31.54 6.21
CA LEU A 75 -39.33 31.41 5.35
C LEU A 75 -39.02 30.56 4.11
N LEU A 76 -37.88 30.76 3.44
CA LEU A 76 -37.51 29.93 2.29
C LEU A 76 -37.37 28.45 2.66
N ILE A 77 -36.85 28.13 3.86
CA ILE A 77 -36.77 26.76 4.37
C ILE A 77 -38.17 26.23 4.70
N PHE A 78 -39.00 27.05 5.35
CA PHE A 78 -40.37 26.69 5.69
C PHE A 78 -41.18 26.32 4.43
N TRP A 79 -41.08 27.13 3.37
CA TRP A 79 -41.76 26.85 2.11
C TRP A 79 -41.24 25.60 1.39
N GLU A 80 -40.01 25.17 1.64
CA GLU A 80 -39.50 23.91 1.09
C GLU A 80 -40.25 22.71 1.71
N ILE A 81 -40.59 22.80 2.99
CA ILE A 81 -41.17 21.71 3.79
C ILE A 81 -42.69 21.63 3.66
N VAL A 82 -43.38 22.79 3.61
CA VAL A 82 -44.85 22.85 3.62
C VAL A 82 -45.46 22.15 2.38
N PRO A 83 -46.52 21.34 2.52
CA PRO A 83 -47.24 20.81 1.36
C PRO A 83 -47.95 21.92 0.59
N LYS A 84 -47.77 21.95 -0.74
CA LYS A 84 -48.30 23.01 -1.62
C LYS A 84 -49.65 22.64 -2.25
N THR A 85 -49.96 21.35 -2.27
CA THR A 85 -51.19 20.79 -2.84
C THR A 85 -52.14 20.34 -1.74
N SER A 86 -53.44 20.48 -2.01
CA SER A 86 -54.51 19.87 -1.22
C SER A 86 -54.49 18.34 -1.35
N ALA A 87 -55.29 17.66 -0.54
CA ALA A 87 -55.48 16.20 -0.62
C ALA A 87 -55.98 15.73 -2.01
N ASP A 88 -56.62 16.62 -2.76
CA ASP A 88 -57.12 16.39 -4.13
C ASP A 88 -56.08 16.68 -5.24
N GLY A 89 -54.85 17.03 -4.87
CA GLY A 89 -53.76 17.34 -5.80
C GLY A 89 -53.78 18.75 -6.41
N LYS A 90 -54.79 19.58 -6.11
CA LYS A 90 -54.88 20.98 -6.54
C LYS A 90 -54.01 21.90 -5.69
N LEU A 91 -53.45 22.95 -6.28
CA LEU A 91 -52.66 23.96 -5.56
C LEU A 91 -53.50 24.71 -4.52
N LEU A 92 -52.94 24.94 -3.34
CA LEU A 92 -53.56 25.73 -2.27
C LEU A 92 -53.70 27.21 -2.69
N GLN A 93 -54.85 27.82 -2.43
CA GLN A 93 -55.12 29.23 -2.80
C GLN A 93 -54.16 30.20 -2.11
N GLU A 94 -53.71 29.85 -0.90
CA GLU A 94 -52.72 30.59 -0.12
C GLU A 94 -51.38 30.72 -0.87
N MET A 95 -51.05 29.76 -1.73
CA MET A 95 -49.78 29.75 -2.47
C MET A 95 -49.72 30.85 -3.55
N ILE A 96 -50.86 31.40 -3.98
CA ILE A 96 -50.90 32.54 -4.91
C ILE A 96 -50.28 33.79 -4.24
N LEU A 97 -50.59 34.03 -2.96
CA LEU A 97 -50.01 35.15 -2.19
C LEU A 97 -48.50 34.96 -1.99
N VAL A 98 -48.09 33.71 -1.79
CA VAL A 98 -46.68 33.34 -1.65
C VAL A 98 -45.93 33.54 -2.97
N CYS A 99 -46.57 33.22 -4.11
CA CYS A 99 -46.01 33.45 -5.44
C CYS A 99 -45.74 34.94 -5.70
N ASP A 100 -46.65 35.84 -5.32
CA ASP A 100 -46.42 37.30 -5.42
C ASP A 100 -45.24 37.74 -4.53
N ALA A 101 -45.09 37.15 -3.34
CA ALA A 101 -43.95 37.42 -2.49
C ALA A 101 -42.62 36.95 -3.09
N TYR A 102 -42.58 35.77 -3.73
CA TYR A 102 -41.39 35.31 -4.45
C TYR A 102 -41.02 36.25 -5.60
N ARG A 103 -42.01 36.71 -6.36
CA ARG A 103 -41.80 37.69 -7.44
C ARG A 103 -41.18 38.97 -6.91
N LYS A 104 -41.68 39.50 -5.79
CA LYS A 104 -41.11 40.68 -5.11
C LYS A 104 -39.69 40.42 -4.60
N ASP A 105 -39.42 39.25 -4.02
CA ASP A 105 -38.09 38.89 -3.52
C ASP A 105 -37.07 38.72 -4.66
N LEU A 106 -37.48 38.22 -5.84
CA LEU A 106 -36.66 38.18 -7.07
C LEU A 106 -36.36 39.57 -7.64
N GLN A 107 -37.22 40.55 -7.37
CA GLN A 107 -37.07 41.96 -7.79
C GLN A 107 -36.48 42.86 -6.70
N HIS A 108 -36.14 42.30 -5.54
CA HIS A 108 -35.66 43.05 -4.38
C HIS A 108 -34.26 43.64 -4.61
N PRO A 109 -33.92 44.84 -4.12
CA PRO A 109 -32.58 45.42 -4.33
C PRO A 109 -31.43 44.56 -3.78
N ASN A 110 -31.64 43.81 -2.70
CA ASN A 110 -30.65 42.91 -2.09
C ASN A 110 -30.38 41.65 -2.94
N GLU A 111 -29.15 41.50 -3.41
CA GLU A 111 -28.64 40.40 -4.22
C GLU A 111 -28.66 39.03 -3.51
N PHE A 112 -28.46 39.01 -2.19
CA PHE A 112 -28.47 37.76 -1.40
C PHE A 112 -29.87 37.18 -1.29
N LEU A 113 -30.88 38.05 -1.19
CA LEU A 113 -32.29 37.64 -1.16
C LEU A 113 -32.70 37.08 -2.52
N ARG A 114 -32.36 37.76 -3.63
CA ARG A 114 -32.59 37.24 -4.99
C ARG A 114 -31.93 35.88 -5.19
N GLY A 115 -30.64 35.76 -4.90
CA GLY A 115 -29.91 34.51 -5.13
C GLY A 115 -30.34 33.37 -4.20
N SER A 116 -30.79 33.65 -2.97
CA SER A 116 -31.36 32.62 -2.10
C SER A 116 -32.73 32.16 -2.58
N THR A 117 -33.56 33.09 -3.07
CA THR A 117 -34.84 32.77 -3.70
C THR A 117 -34.63 31.92 -4.96
N LEU A 118 -33.72 32.29 -5.85
CA LEU A 118 -33.40 31.50 -7.06
C LEU A 118 -32.94 30.06 -6.73
N ARG A 119 -32.13 29.88 -5.69
CA ARG A 119 -31.76 28.54 -5.20
C ARG A 119 -32.93 27.75 -4.65
N PHE A 120 -33.84 28.42 -3.95
CA PHE A 120 -35.08 27.82 -3.47
C PHE A 120 -35.98 27.37 -4.63
N LEU A 121 -36.11 28.18 -5.69
CA LEU A 121 -36.92 27.83 -6.87
C LEU A 121 -36.41 26.56 -7.58
N CYS A 122 -35.11 26.25 -7.51
CA CYS A 122 -34.56 25.00 -8.04
C CYS A 122 -35.17 23.74 -7.38
N LYS A 123 -35.76 23.87 -6.19
CA LYS A 123 -36.33 22.77 -5.42
C LYS A 123 -37.84 22.62 -5.56
N LEU A 124 -38.51 23.61 -6.17
CA LEU A 124 -39.95 23.56 -6.40
C LEU A 124 -40.29 22.56 -7.51
N LYS A 125 -41.36 21.80 -7.31
CA LYS A 125 -41.82 20.76 -8.24
C LYS A 125 -43.17 21.10 -8.87
N GLU A 126 -43.77 22.21 -8.48
CA GLU A 126 -45.10 22.62 -8.91
C GLU A 126 -45.00 23.61 -10.08
N PRO A 127 -45.38 23.24 -11.32
CA PRO A 127 -45.22 24.09 -12.49
C PRO A 127 -46.10 25.35 -12.42
N GLU A 128 -47.30 25.25 -11.84
CA GLU A 128 -48.25 26.37 -11.67
C GLU A 128 -47.67 27.54 -10.85
N LEU A 129 -46.72 27.27 -9.95
CA LEU A 129 -46.04 28.30 -9.17
C LEU A 129 -44.84 28.92 -9.89
N LEU A 130 -44.21 28.16 -10.79
CA LEU A 130 -43.02 28.60 -11.51
C LEU A 130 -43.37 29.47 -12.72
N GLU A 131 -44.48 29.17 -13.41
CA GLU A 131 -44.92 29.89 -14.61
C GLU A 131 -45.03 31.42 -14.40
N PRO A 132 -45.68 31.93 -13.34
CA PRO A 132 -45.78 33.38 -13.13
C PRO A 132 -44.42 34.04 -12.78
N LEU A 133 -43.46 33.25 -12.30
CA LEU A 133 -42.14 33.73 -11.86
C LEU A 133 -41.12 33.79 -13.01
N MET A 134 -41.37 33.09 -14.11
CA MET A 134 -40.43 32.99 -15.23
C MET A 134 -39.93 34.35 -15.75
N PRO A 135 -40.78 35.39 -15.95
CA PRO A 135 -40.29 36.70 -16.38
C PRO A 135 -39.31 37.34 -15.39
N ALA A 136 -39.54 37.17 -14.08
CA ALA A 136 -38.67 37.69 -13.04
C ALA A 136 -37.33 36.92 -12.98
N ILE A 137 -37.36 35.60 -13.17
CA ILE A 137 -36.15 34.76 -13.25
C ILE A 137 -35.31 35.15 -14.46
N ARG A 138 -35.92 35.36 -15.63
CA ARG A 138 -35.22 35.81 -16.85
C ARG A 138 -34.56 37.18 -16.63
N ALA A 139 -35.27 38.13 -16.02
CA ALA A 139 -34.70 39.44 -15.70
C ALA A 139 -33.50 39.37 -14.72
N CYS A 140 -33.37 38.30 -13.93
CA CYS A 140 -32.19 38.10 -13.07
C CYS A 140 -30.92 37.73 -13.84
N LEU A 141 -31.00 37.33 -15.11
CA LEU A 141 -29.82 37.11 -15.97
C LEU A 141 -29.08 38.41 -16.27
N ASP A 142 -29.77 39.54 -16.38
CA ASP A 142 -29.17 40.84 -16.69
C ASP A 142 -28.76 41.63 -15.42
N HIS A 143 -28.84 41.01 -14.25
CA HIS A 143 -28.55 41.68 -12.98
C HIS A 143 -27.08 42.06 -12.87
N ARG A 144 -26.75 43.21 -12.23
CA ARG A 144 -25.36 43.72 -12.09
C ARG A 144 -24.41 42.74 -11.40
N HIS A 145 -24.88 42.02 -10.39
CA HIS A 145 -24.06 41.10 -9.58
C HIS A 145 -24.03 39.67 -10.15
N SER A 146 -22.83 39.12 -10.37
CA SER A 146 -22.62 37.76 -10.89
C SER A 146 -23.21 36.66 -9.99
N TYR A 147 -23.27 36.89 -8.68
CA TYR A 147 -23.93 35.99 -7.74
C TYR A 147 -25.40 35.71 -8.09
N VAL A 148 -26.15 36.72 -8.56
CA VAL A 148 -27.55 36.56 -8.96
C VAL A 148 -27.62 35.84 -10.30
N ARG A 149 -26.80 36.29 -11.27
CA ARG A 149 -26.76 35.70 -12.62
C ARG A 149 -26.44 34.20 -12.59
N ARG A 150 -25.41 33.76 -11.85
CA ARG A 150 -25.06 32.33 -11.76
C ARG A 150 -26.18 31.46 -11.19
N ASN A 151 -26.93 32.00 -10.21
CA ASN A 151 -28.04 31.30 -9.58
C ASN A 151 -29.28 31.32 -10.48
N ALA A 152 -29.46 32.37 -11.30
CA ALA A 152 -30.51 32.43 -12.31
C ALA A 152 -30.30 31.39 -13.40
N VAL A 153 -29.06 31.23 -13.89
CA VAL A 153 -28.70 30.14 -14.82
C VAL A 153 -28.99 28.77 -14.21
N LEU A 154 -28.62 28.55 -12.95
CA LEU A 154 -28.89 27.28 -12.25
C LEU A 154 -30.41 27.02 -12.10
N ALA A 155 -31.19 28.05 -11.80
CA ALA A 155 -32.64 27.96 -11.71
C ALA A 155 -33.25 27.61 -13.06
N ILE A 156 -32.86 28.31 -14.13
CA ILE A 156 -33.33 28.02 -15.50
C ILE A 156 -32.94 26.59 -15.90
N PHE A 157 -31.70 26.16 -15.60
CA PHE A 157 -31.26 24.80 -15.90
C PHE A 157 -32.12 23.74 -15.21
N THR A 158 -32.39 23.92 -13.93
CA THR A 158 -33.19 22.96 -13.14
C THR A 158 -34.65 22.95 -13.59
N ILE A 159 -35.21 24.13 -13.88
CA ILE A 159 -36.57 24.28 -14.39
C ILE A 159 -36.69 23.61 -15.77
N TYR A 160 -35.76 23.88 -16.69
CA TYR A 160 -35.74 23.28 -18.02
C TYR A 160 -35.67 21.75 -17.96
N LYS A 161 -34.79 21.21 -17.10
CA LYS A 161 -34.64 19.75 -16.92
C LYS A 161 -35.91 19.08 -16.41
N ASN A 162 -36.67 19.73 -15.53
CA ASN A 162 -37.89 19.18 -14.96
C ASN A 162 -39.13 19.48 -15.80
N PHE A 163 -39.19 20.65 -16.45
CA PHE A 163 -40.33 21.22 -17.16
C PHE A 163 -39.88 21.92 -18.46
N ASP A 164 -39.56 21.13 -19.48
CA ASP A 164 -39.05 21.63 -20.78
C ASP A 164 -40.00 22.66 -21.43
N TRP A 165 -41.32 22.41 -21.39
CA TRP A 165 -42.32 23.29 -21.97
C TRP A 165 -42.43 24.67 -21.32
N LEU A 166 -41.89 24.86 -20.11
CA LEU A 166 -41.96 26.14 -19.40
C LEU A 166 -40.94 27.15 -19.94
N VAL A 167 -39.82 26.65 -20.48
CA VAL A 167 -38.72 27.45 -21.02
C VAL A 167 -38.16 26.78 -22.29
N PRO A 168 -38.96 26.65 -23.36
CA PRO A 168 -38.54 25.94 -24.57
C PRO A 168 -37.35 26.63 -25.27
N ASP A 169 -37.21 27.94 -25.08
CA ASP A 169 -36.11 28.78 -25.55
C ASP A 169 -34.90 28.82 -24.59
N GLY A 170 -34.91 27.99 -23.54
CA GLY A 170 -33.89 27.98 -22.48
C GLY A 170 -32.46 27.81 -22.99
N PRO A 171 -32.15 26.79 -23.82
CA PRO A 171 -30.81 26.59 -24.36
C PRO A 171 -30.33 27.76 -25.23
N GLU A 172 -31.22 28.38 -26.01
CA GLU A 172 -30.88 29.54 -26.84
C GLU A 172 -30.58 30.79 -25.99
N LEU A 173 -31.43 31.04 -25.00
CA LEU A 173 -31.25 32.14 -24.06
C LEU A 173 -29.89 32.05 -23.33
N ILE A 174 -29.53 30.84 -22.88
CA ILE A 174 -28.29 30.63 -22.14
C ILE A 174 -27.06 30.63 -23.05
N ALA A 175 -27.17 30.21 -24.31
CA ALA A 175 -26.10 30.37 -25.29
C ALA A 175 -25.78 31.86 -25.54
N ASN A 176 -26.80 32.69 -25.79
CA ASN A 176 -26.63 34.14 -25.95
C ASN A 176 -26.07 34.80 -24.68
N PHE A 177 -26.51 34.34 -23.52
CA PHE A 177 -25.95 34.77 -22.24
C PHE A 177 -24.46 34.39 -22.11
N LEU A 178 -24.09 33.16 -22.47
CA LEU A 178 -22.72 32.65 -22.38
C LEU A 178 -21.73 33.48 -23.20
N ASP A 179 -22.12 33.91 -24.40
CA ASP A 179 -21.30 34.73 -25.30
C ASP A 179 -21.04 36.14 -24.74
N THR A 180 -22.00 36.71 -24.00
CA THR A 180 -21.90 38.07 -23.44
C THR A 180 -21.22 38.11 -22.07
N GLN A 181 -21.19 37.00 -21.33
CA GLN A 181 -20.66 36.99 -19.97
C GLN A 181 -19.13 37.07 -19.90
N GLN A 182 -18.62 37.75 -18.88
CA GLN A 182 -17.19 37.77 -18.53
C GLN A 182 -16.86 36.96 -17.27
N ASP A 183 -17.82 36.80 -16.35
CA ASP A 183 -17.62 36.13 -15.07
C ASP A 183 -17.51 34.60 -15.22
N MET A 184 -16.42 34.02 -14.71
CA MET A 184 -16.10 32.59 -14.87
C MET A 184 -17.12 31.66 -14.20
N SER A 185 -17.69 32.06 -13.06
CA SER A 185 -18.70 31.23 -12.36
C SER A 185 -20.01 31.17 -13.13
N CYS A 186 -20.40 32.28 -13.77
CA CYS A 186 -21.59 32.32 -14.62
C CYS A 186 -21.37 31.50 -15.90
N LYS A 187 -20.20 31.64 -16.54
CA LYS A 187 -19.81 30.86 -17.72
C LYS A 187 -19.88 29.36 -17.44
N ARG A 188 -19.34 28.91 -16.30
CA ARG A 188 -19.38 27.50 -15.90
C ARG A 188 -20.79 26.95 -15.82
N ASN A 189 -21.70 27.63 -15.12
CA ASN A 189 -23.07 27.15 -14.98
C ASN A 189 -23.82 27.17 -16.32
N ALA A 190 -23.60 28.20 -17.14
CA ALA A 190 -24.22 28.31 -18.46
C ALA A 190 -23.73 27.20 -19.39
N PHE A 191 -22.42 26.96 -19.41
CA PHE A 191 -21.82 25.88 -20.17
C PHE A 191 -22.29 24.50 -19.69
N LEU A 192 -22.39 24.28 -18.37
CA LEU A 192 -22.91 23.03 -17.80
C LEU A 192 -24.37 22.79 -18.20
N MET A 193 -25.20 23.83 -18.23
CA MET A 193 -26.58 23.71 -18.72
C MET A 193 -26.61 23.30 -20.19
N LEU A 194 -25.85 23.98 -21.05
CA LEU A 194 -25.78 23.63 -22.48
C LEU A 194 -25.28 22.21 -22.68
N LEU A 195 -24.28 21.76 -21.92
CA LEU A 195 -23.77 20.39 -21.98
C LEU A 195 -24.87 19.32 -21.79
N HIS A 196 -25.82 19.58 -20.89
CA HIS A 196 -26.91 18.64 -20.60
C HIS A 196 -28.14 18.83 -21.49
N ALA A 197 -28.41 20.07 -21.94
CA ALA A 197 -29.61 20.40 -22.72
C ALA A 197 -29.37 20.35 -24.24
N ASP A 198 -28.28 20.92 -24.73
CA ASP A 198 -27.94 21.06 -26.15
C ASP A 198 -26.41 21.00 -26.35
N GLN A 199 -25.91 19.79 -26.61
CA GLN A 199 -24.47 19.54 -26.79
C GLN A 199 -23.90 20.22 -28.02
N GLU A 200 -24.66 20.40 -29.11
CA GLU A 200 -24.17 21.02 -30.34
C GLU A 200 -23.82 22.49 -30.10
N ARG A 201 -24.68 23.23 -29.38
CA ARG A 201 -24.40 24.63 -29.00
C ARG A 201 -23.21 24.75 -28.06
N ALA A 202 -23.08 23.84 -27.09
CA ALA A 202 -21.90 23.80 -26.21
C ALA A 202 -20.60 23.57 -27.00
N LEU A 203 -20.64 22.68 -28.00
CA LEU A 203 -19.49 22.42 -28.87
C LEU A 203 -19.17 23.61 -29.76
N ASN A 204 -20.17 24.29 -30.33
CA ASN A 204 -19.97 25.50 -31.13
C ASN A 204 -19.34 26.64 -30.31
N PHE A 205 -19.72 26.78 -29.04
CA PHE A 205 -19.08 27.71 -28.11
C PHE A 205 -17.63 27.29 -27.80
N LEU A 206 -17.38 26.03 -27.47
CA LEU A 206 -16.02 25.55 -27.18
C LEU A 206 -15.11 25.69 -28.42
N ALA A 207 -15.66 25.41 -29.60
CA ALA A 207 -15.04 25.59 -30.90
C ALA A 207 -14.58 27.03 -31.16
N SER A 208 -15.34 28.04 -30.73
CA SER A 208 -14.99 29.46 -30.90
C SER A 208 -13.94 29.94 -29.90
N CYS A 209 -13.85 29.30 -28.72
CA CYS A 209 -12.95 29.71 -27.64
C CYS A 209 -11.79 28.74 -27.33
N ILE A 210 -11.53 27.76 -28.21
CA ILE A 210 -10.59 26.65 -27.97
C ILE A 210 -9.16 27.11 -27.63
N ASP A 211 -8.68 28.19 -28.24
CA ASP A 211 -7.33 28.74 -27.98
C ASP A 211 -7.26 29.52 -26.67
N GLN A 212 -8.39 29.95 -26.10
CA GLN A 212 -8.46 30.74 -24.86
C GLN A 212 -8.65 29.88 -23.59
N VAL A 213 -8.83 28.56 -23.74
CA VAL A 213 -9.19 27.66 -22.63
C VAL A 213 -8.15 27.70 -21.48
N GLN A 214 -6.86 27.89 -21.78
CA GLN A 214 -5.82 28.00 -20.75
C GLN A 214 -6.01 29.20 -19.80
N SER A 215 -6.68 30.26 -20.27
CA SER A 215 -6.98 31.47 -19.47
C SER A 215 -8.18 31.32 -18.55
N PHE A 216 -8.98 30.26 -18.74
CA PHE A 216 -10.15 30.01 -17.91
C PHE A 216 -9.78 29.53 -16.51
N GLY A 217 -10.70 29.74 -15.57
CA GLY A 217 -10.57 29.18 -14.22
C GLY A 217 -10.52 27.65 -14.24
N ASP A 218 -9.82 27.08 -13.27
CA ASP A 218 -9.65 25.63 -13.04
C ASP A 218 -10.97 24.85 -13.07
N ILE A 219 -12.02 25.35 -12.41
CA ILE A 219 -13.33 24.71 -12.36
C ILE A 219 -13.95 24.57 -13.75
N LEU A 220 -13.79 25.59 -14.61
CA LEU A 220 -14.31 25.55 -15.99
C LEU A 220 -13.45 24.62 -16.85
N GLN A 221 -12.12 24.63 -16.68
CA GLN A 221 -11.22 23.73 -17.39
C GLN A 221 -11.55 22.26 -17.10
N LEU A 222 -11.83 21.89 -15.84
CA LEU A 222 -12.22 20.52 -15.47
C LEU A 222 -13.51 20.07 -16.17
N VAL A 223 -14.54 20.94 -16.20
CA VAL A 223 -15.80 20.65 -16.91
C VAL A 223 -15.56 20.50 -18.42
N ILE A 224 -14.65 21.30 -18.99
CA ILE A 224 -14.27 21.19 -20.41
C ILE A 224 -13.55 19.87 -20.68
N VAL A 225 -12.64 19.42 -19.81
CA VAL A 225 -11.97 18.12 -19.96
C VAL A 225 -12.98 16.96 -19.90
N GLU A 226 -13.92 17.00 -18.96
CA GLU A 226 -15.00 16.01 -18.85
C GLU A 226 -15.90 16.00 -20.11
N LEU A 227 -16.22 17.17 -20.66
CA LEU A 227 -16.97 17.28 -21.91
C LEU A 227 -16.18 16.71 -23.08
N ILE A 228 -14.91 17.08 -23.23
CA ILE A 228 -14.06 16.60 -24.32
C ILE A 228 -14.01 15.07 -24.27
N TYR A 229 -13.87 14.49 -23.08
CA TYR A 229 -13.92 13.05 -22.87
C TYR A 229 -15.23 12.45 -23.41
N LYS A 230 -16.39 12.96 -22.97
CA LYS A 230 -17.72 12.45 -23.38
C LYS A 230 -17.97 12.59 -24.88
N VAL A 231 -17.64 13.74 -25.47
CA VAL A 231 -17.89 14.00 -26.89
C VAL A 231 -16.93 13.25 -27.79
N CYS A 232 -15.64 13.14 -27.44
CA CYS A 232 -14.71 12.33 -28.23
C CYS A 232 -15.05 10.84 -28.19
N HIS A 233 -15.74 10.40 -27.14
CA HIS A 233 -16.28 9.06 -27.05
C HIS A 233 -17.51 8.88 -27.96
N ALA A 234 -18.48 9.80 -27.88
CA ALA A 234 -19.69 9.75 -28.72
C ALA A 234 -19.41 9.97 -30.22
N ASN A 235 -18.55 10.93 -30.55
CA ASN A 235 -18.23 11.38 -31.92
C ASN A 235 -16.71 11.35 -32.17
N PRO A 236 -16.17 10.25 -32.73
CA PRO A 236 -14.73 10.11 -33.00
C PRO A 236 -14.14 11.12 -33.99
N ALA A 237 -14.96 11.75 -34.84
CA ALA A 237 -14.51 12.70 -35.86
C ALA A 237 -13.90 13.98 -35.28
N GLU A 238 -14.38 14.44 -34.11
CA GLU A 238 -13.92 15.68 -33.48
C GLU A 238 -12.65 15.50 -32.62
N ARG A 239 -12.13 14.28 -32.50
CA ARG A 239 -10.97 13.95 -31.63
C ARG A 239 -9.74 14.80 -31.94
N SER A 240 -9.41 14.96 -33.21
CA SER A 240 -8.21 15.68 -33.65
C SER A 240 -8.22 17.15 -33.21
N ARG A 241 -9.40 17.79 -33.22
CA ARG A 241 -9.61 19.16 -32.78
C ARG A 241 -9.39 19.32 -31.28
N PHE A 242 -9.95 18.42 -30.48
CA PHE A 242 -9.87 18.52 -29.02
C PHE A 242 -8.55 18.03 -28.41
N ILE A 243 -7.83 17.13 -29.08
CA ILE A 243 -6.48 16.71 -28.64
C ILE A 243 -5.56 17.93 -28.52
N ARG A 244 -5.60 18.88 -29.46
CA ARG A 244 -4.83 20.13 -29.38
C ARG A 244 -5.20 20.96 -28.13
N CYS A 245 -6.48 21.01 -27.77
CA CYS A 245 -6.93 21.70 -26.55
C CYS A 245 -6.38 21.02 -25.30
N ILE A 246 -6.41 19.69 -25.24
CA ILE A 246 -5.88 18.93 -24.10
C ILE A 246 -4.36 19.14 -23.95
N TYR A 247 -3.60 19.16 -25.05
CA TYR A 247 -2.17 19.48 -25.01
C TYR A 247 -1.89 20.84 -24.36
N ASN A 248 -2.71 21.86 -24.65
CA ASN A 248 -2.58 23.17 -24.01
C ASN A 248 -2.90 23.09 -22.51
N LEU A 249 -3.87 22.25 -22.11
CA LEU A 249 -4.28 22.07 -20.71
C LEU A 249 -3.23 21.32 -19.86
N LEU A 250 -2.34 20.53 -20.45
CA LEU A 250 -1.20 19.93 -19.73
C LEU A 250 -0.27 20.98 -19.09
N ASN A 251 -0.29 22.20 -19.63
CA ASN A 251 0.46 23.36 -19.12
C ASN A 251 -0.41 24.31 -18.28
N SER A 252 -1.55 23.86 -17.77
CA SER A 252 -2.39 24.65 -16.84
C SER A 252 -1.67 24.88 -15.51
N SER A 253 -2.03 25.96 -14.81
CA SER A 253 -1.50 26.29 -13.48
C SER A 253 -2.03 25.36 -12.38
N SER A 254 -3.17 24.71 -12.60
CA SER A 254 -3.80 23.82 -11.62
C SER A 254 -3.37 22.37 -11.81
N ASN A 255 -2.82 21.76 -10.75
CA ASN A 255 -2.35 20.37 -10.78
C ASN A 255 -3.49 19.36 -11.02
N ALA A 256 -4.71 19.66 -10.55
CA ALA A 256 -5.90 18.83 -10.79
C ALA A 256 -6.26 18.79 -12.29
N VAL A 257 -6.21 19.94 -12.97
CA VAL A 257 -6.48 20.02 -14.42
C VAL A 257 -5.42 19.26 -15.20
N ARG A 258 -4.14 19.41 -14.82
CA ARG A 258 -3.03 18.69 -15.47
C ARG A 258 -3.18 17.17 -15.35
N TYR A 259 -3.55 16.69 -14.17
CA TYR A 259 -3.76 15.25 -13.90
C TYR A 259 -4.91 14.68 -14.75
N GLU A 260 -6.07 15.34 -14.78
CA GLU A 260 -7.24 14.89 -15.56
C GLU A 260 -7.02 15.04 -17.07
N ALA A 261 -6.35 16.11 -17.50
CA ALA A 261 -5.99 16.31 -18.90
C ALA A 261 -5.04 15.22 -19.41
N ALA A 262 -4.05 14.81 -18.62
CA ALA A 262 -3.15 13.72 -18.97
C ALA A 262 -3.89 12.37 -19.08
N GLY A 263 -4.80 12.06 -18.15
CA GLY A 263 -5.58 10.83 -18.19
C GLY A 263 -6.50 10.77 -19.41
N THR A 264 -7.18 11.88 -19.68
CA THR A 264 -8.02 12.04 -20.88
C THR A 264 -7.19 11.90 -22.15
N LEU A 265 -5.99 12.50 -22.23
CA LEU A 265 -5.13 12.41 -23.40
C LEU A 265 -4.75 10.97 -23.75
N ILE A 266 -4.35 10.17 -22.75
CA ILE A 266 -3.95 8.77 -22.93
C ILE A 266 -5.14 7.93 -23.43
N THR A 267 -6.35 8.26 -22.98
CA THR A 267 -7.57 7.55 -23.39
C THR A 267 -7.97 7.90 -24.82
N LEU A 268 -7.73 9.15 -25.25
CA LEU A 268 -8.14 9.64 -26.56
C LEU A 268 -7.10 9.36 -27.66
N SER A 269 -5.81 9.25 -27.33
CA SER A 269 -4.74 9.09 -28.30
C SER A 269 -3.65 8.15 -27.81
N LEU A 270 -3.37 7.13 -28.62
CA LEU A 270 -2.25 6.20 -28.46
C LEU A 270 -0.99 6.63 -29.24
N ALA A 271 -0.98 7.86 -29.77
CA ALA A 271 0.19 8.36 -30.47
C ALA A 271 1.39 8.44 -29.50
N PRO A 272 2.61 8.04 -29.91
CA PRO A 272 3.78 8.10 -29.04
C PRO A 272 4.05 9.50 -28.46
N THR A 273 3.77 10.55 -29.22
CA THR A 273 3.88 11.94 -28.78
C THR A 273 2.89 12.31 -27.67
N ALA A 274 1.69 11.73 -27.68
CA ALA A 274 0.65 11.95 -26.67
C ALA A 274 1.00 11.21 -25.38
N ILE A 275 1.40 9.96 -25.49
CA ILE A 275 1.86 9.14 -24.36
C ILE A 275 3.06 9.80 -23.68
N LYS A 276 4.06 10.25 -24.45
CA LYS A 276 5.25 10.91 -23.91
C LYS A 276 4.91 12.21 -23.17
N ALA A 277 4.01 13.03 -23.71
CA ALA A 277 3.58 14.26 -23.07
C ALA A 277 2.77 14.01 -21.78
N ALA A 278 1.86 13.04 -21.79
CA ALA A 278 1.06 12.69 -20.63
C ALA A 278 1.93 12.08 -19.50
N ALA A 279 2.80 11.13 -19.83
CA ALA A 279 3.73 10.53 -18.89
C ALA A 279 4.71 11.58 -18.32
N GLY A 280 5.25 12.48 -19.17
CA GLY A 280 6.06 13.60 -18.72
C GLY A 280 5.32 14.53 -17.76
N CYS A 281 4.05 14.84 -18.03
CA CYS A 281 3.20 15.63 -17.13
C CYS A 281 2.99 14.94 -15.78
N TYR A 282 2.73 13.64 -15.76
CA TYR A 282 2.61 12.87 -14.51
C TYR A 282 3.91 12.87 -13.69
N ILE A 283 5.07 12.68 -14.34
CA ILE A 283 6.37 12.73 -13.66
C ILE A 283 6.62 14.12 -13.06
N GLU A 284 6.32 15.19 -13.79
CA GLU A 284 6.43 16.56 -13.26
C GLU A 284 5.51 16.82 -12.07
N LEU A 285 4.29 16.27 -12.09
CA LEU A 285 3.36 16.37 -10.97
C LEU A 285 3.92 15.67 -9.73
N ILE A 286 4.47 14.45 -9.88
CA ILE A 286 5.06 13.70 -8.76
C ILE A 286 6.25 14.46 -8.15
N VAL A 287 7.08 15.10 -8.97
CA VAL A 287 8.26 15.85 -8.50
C VAL A 287 7.86 17.14 -7.78
N LYS A 288 6.83 17.86 -8.26
CA LYS A 288 6.41 19.15 -7.70
C LYS A 288 5.52 19.04 -6.47
N GLU A 289 4.69 18.00 -6.40
CA GLU A 289 3.75 17.82 -5.29
C GLU A 289 4.46 17.52 -3.97
N SER A 290 3.91 17.98 -2.86
CA SER A 290 4.43 17.70 -1.52
C SER A 290 3.77 16.50 -0.85
N ASP A 291 2.50 16.21 -1.16
CA ASP A 291 1.74 15.14 -0.54
C ASP A 291 2.15 13.76 -1.09
N ASN A 292 2.57 12.85 -0.20
CA ASN A 292 2.97 11.50 -0.55
C ASN A 292 1.80 10.68 -1.11
N ASN A 293 0.56 10.89 -0.64
CA ASN A 293 -0.60 10.15 -1.13
C ASN A 293 -0.88 10.47 -2.60
N VAL A 294 -0.79 11.75 -2.97
CA VAL A 294 -0.94 12.19 -4.36
C VAL A 294 0.17 11.58 -5.23
N LYS A 295 1.42 11.55 -4.75
CA LYS A 295 2.52 10.89 -5.47
C LYS A 295 2.26 9.41 -5.72
N LEU A 296 1.76 8.69 -4.71
CA LEU A 296 1.43 7.27 -4.84
C LEU A 296 0.32 7.03 -5.86
N ILE A 297 -0.74 7.85 -5.85
CA ILE A 297 -1.85 7.76 -6.82
C ILE A 297 -1.34 7.99 -8.25
N VAL A 298 -0.52 9.03 -8.47
CA VAL A 298 0.03 9.32 -9.81
C VAL A 298 1.03 8.24 -10.26
N LEU A 299 1.83 7.70 -9.33
CA LEU A 299 2.72 6.57 -9.62
C LEU A 299 1.94 5.31 -9.99
N ASP A 300 0.85 5.00 -9.31
CA ASP A 300 -0.01 3.86 -9.64
C ASP A 300 -0.64 4.02 -11.02
N ARG A 301 -0.98 5.25 -11.43
CA ARG A 301 -1.39 5.53 -12.82
C ARG A 301 -0.27 5.31 -13.84
N LEU A 302 0.97 5.71 -13.55
CA LEU A 302 2.12 5.42 -14.42
C LEU A 302 2.39 3.91 -14.52
N ILE A 303 2.24 3.17 -13.42
CA ILE A 303 2.36 1.70 -13.42
C ILE A 303 1.22 1.08 -14.24
N ALA A 304 -0.01 1.59 -14.16
CA ALA A 304 -1.11 1.12 -15.00
C ALA A 304 -0.86 1.39 -16.49
N MET A 305 -0.24 2.53 -16.85
CA MET A 305 0.15 2.80 -18.25
C MET A 305 1.12 1.77 -18.81
N LYS A 306 2.01 1.20 -17.97
CA LYS A 306 2.98 0.18 -18.37
C LYS A 306 2.29 -1.13 -18.80
N GLU A 307 1.11 -1.46 -18.30
CA GLU A 307 0.43 -2.72 -18.63
C GLU A 307 0.13 -2.86 -20.14
N ASN A 308 0.10 -1.74 -20.87
CA ASN A 308 -0.05 -1.71 -22.32
C ASN A 308 1.33 -1.71 -23.03
N GLU A 309 1.61 -2.75 -23.83
CA GLU A 309 2.91 -2.92 -24.53
C GLU A 309 3.32 -1.72 -25.40
N ASN A 310 2.35 -1.06 -26.04
CA ASN A 310 2.62 0.12 -26.88
C ASN A 310 3.03 1.35 -26.06
N MET A 311 2.49 1.49 -24.85
CA MET A 311 2.83 2.59 -23.94
C MET A 311 4.18 2.34 -23.27
N GLU A 312 4.48 1.08 -22.93
CA GLU A 312 5.74 0.68 -22.34
C GLU A 312 6.94 1.14 -23.19
N LYS A 313 6.93 0.84 -24.49
CA LYS A 313 8.02 1.23 -25.42
C LYS A 313 8.31 2.73 -25.41
N VAL A 314 7.28 3.55 -25.29
CA VAL A 314 7.43 5.02 -25.26
C VAL A 314 7.92 5.49 -23.89
N MET A 315 7.48 4.83 -22.81
CA MET A 315 7.92 5.12 -21.45
C MET A 315 9.39 4.74 -21.19
N GLN A 316 9.94 3.78 -21.94
CA GLN A 316 11.38 3.43 -21.88
C GLN A 316 12.30 4.62 -22.16
N ASP A 317 11.86 5.60 -22.96
CA ASP A 317 12.62 6.83 -23.23
C ASP A 317 12.55 7.84 -22.07
N LEU A 318 11.60 7.68 -21.14
CA LEU A 318 11.36 8.57 -20.00
C LEU A 318 11.95 8.04 -18.68
N VAL A 319 12.72 6.94 -18.70
CA VAL A 319 13.27 6.34 -17.48
C VAL A 319 14.10 7.32 -16.65
N MET A 320 14.91 8.14 -17.31
CA MET A 320 15.73 9.16 -16.63
C MET A 320 14.87 10.23 -15.95
N ASP A 321 13.72 10.55 -16.54
CA ASP A 321 12.76 11.47 -15.94
C ASP A 321 12.08 10.85 -14.73
N VAL A 322 11.71 9.57 -14.80
CA VAL A 322 11.12 8.80 -13.68
C VAL A 322 12.08 8.75 -12.49
N LEU A 323 13.39 8.57 -12.72
CA LEU A 323 14.39 8.54 -11.65
C LEU A 323 14.52 9.86 -10.88
N ARG A 324 14.03 10.99 -11.42
CA ARG A 324 13.98 12.26 -10.67
C ARG A 324 13.05 12.19 -9.45
N VAL A 325 12.08 11.26 -9.45
CA VAL A 325 11.15 11.03 -8.32
C VAL A 325 11.88 10.50 -7.07
N LEU A 326 13.08 9.92 -7.20
CA LEU A 326 13.86 9.42 -6.06
C LEU A 326 14.24 10.52 -5.05
N ALA A 327 14.17 11.80 -5.46
CA ALA A 327 14.31 12.94 -4.56
C ALA A 327 13.23 13.02 -3.48
N ALA A 328 12.09 12.33 -3.63
CA ALA A 328 11.06 12.25 -2.60
C ALA A 328 11.63 11.59 -1.32
N PRO A 329 11.25 12.05 -0.11
CA PRO A 329 11.77 11.48 1.14
C PRO A 329 11.19 10.11 1.47
N ASP A 330 9.97 9.83 1.01
CA ASP A 330 9.22 8.63 1.36
C ASP A 330 9.78 7.34 0.72
N ILE A 331 9.91 6.29 1.53
CA ILE A 331 10.50 5.00 1.11
C ILE A 331 9.57 4.21 0.17
N GLU A 332 8.25 4.35 0.31
CA GLU A 332 7.30 3.62 -0.52
C GLU A 332 7.25 4.22 -1.93
N VAL A 333 7.23 5.55 -2.03
CA VAL A 333 7.38 6.29 -3.30
C VAL A 333 8.68 5.86 -4.01
N ARG A 334 9.81 5.82 -3.29
CA ARG A 334 11.10 5.35 -3.83
C ARG A 334 11.07 3.90 -4.29
N ARG A 335 10.46 3.01 -3.51
CA ARG A 335 10.31 1.58 -3.85
C ARG A 335 9.50 1.37 -5.11
N LYS A 336 8.33 2.00 -5.23
CA LYS A 336 7.50 1.92 -6.45
C LYS A 336 8.22 2.53 -7.65
N THR A 337 8.91 3.65 -7.47
CA THR A 337 9.70 4.30 -8.53
C THR A 337 10.82 3.40 -9.04
N LEU A 338 11.61 2.80 -8.15
CA LEU A 338 12.69 1.89 -8.55
C LEU A 338 12.15 0.62 -9.23
N ALA A 339 11.03 0.08 -8.75
CA ALA A 339 10.36 -1.04 -9.42
C ALA A 339 9.93 -0.68 -10.85
N LEU A 340 9.25 0.46 -11.03
CA LEU A 340 8.87 0.96 -12.35
C LEU A 340 10.09 1.21 -13.25
N ALA A 341 11.15 1.81 -12.71
CA ALA A 341 12.37 2.04 -13.46
C ALA A 341 13.01 0.70 -13.93
N MET A 342 13.12 -0.30 -13.05
CA MET A 342 13.67 -1.61 -13.38
C MET A 342 12.94 -2.33 -14.51
N ASP A 343 11.62 -2.14 -14.58
CA ASP A 343 10.79 -2.70 -15.63
C ASP A 343 11.00 -1.99 -16.97
N LEU A 344 11.20 -0.68 -16.97
CA LEU A 344 11.39 0.15 -18.18
C LEU A 344 12.85 0.17 -18.71
N VAL A 345 13.79 -0.48 -18.01
CA VAL A 345 15.21 -0.47 -18.40
C VAL A 345 15.51 -1.42 -19.55
N TYR A 346 16.30 -0.92 -20.51
CA TYR A 346 16.82 -1.66 -21.65
C TYR A 346 18.30 -1.35 -21.88
N SER A 347 18.95 -2.07 -22.80
CA SER A 347 20.41 -2.02 -22.99
C SER A 347 21.00 -0.64 -23.31
N ARG A 348 20.20 0.31 -23.80
CA ARG A 348 20.70 1.66 -24.12
C ARG A 348 20.69 2.62 -22.93
N ASN A 349 19.69 2.54 -22.06
CA ASN A 349 19.51 3.48 -20.94
C ASN A 349 20.21 3.02 -19.64
N ILE A 350 20.62 1.75 -19.56
CA ILE A 350 21.19 1.16 -18.35
C ILE A 350 22.44 1.88 -17.83
N ASN A 351 23.34 2.33 -18.72
CA ASN A 351 24.57 3.01 -18.32
C ASN A 351 24.28 4.33 -17.60
N GLU A 352 23.31 5.10 -18.11
CA GLU A 352 22.89 6.37 -17.49
C GLU A 352 22.16 6.12 -16.17
N MET A 353 21.28 5.11 -16.12
CA MET A 353 20.60 4.73 -14.87
C MET A 353 21.60 4.34 -13.78
N ILE A 354 22.63 3.55 -14.10
CA ILE A 354 23.64 3.15 -13.12
C ILE A 354 24.43 4.35 -12.61
N GLN A 355 24.77 5.32 -13.46
CA GLN A 355 25.40 6.57 -13.01
C GLN A 355 24.51 7.35 -12.04
N VAL A 356 23.19 7.40 -12.28
CA VAL A 356 22.25 8.04 -11.35
C VAL A 356 22.16 7.28 -10.03
N LEU A 357 22.03 5.95 -10.08
CA LEU A 357 22.00 5.11 -8.88
C LEU A 357 23.29 5.24 -8.08
N GLN A 358 24.47 5.23 -8.72
CA GLN A 358 25.76 5.45 -8.06
C GLN A 358 25.82 6.82 -7.37
N LYS A 359 25.31 7.88 -8.02
CA LYS A 359 25.21 9.22 -7.40
C LYS A 359 24.27 9.26 -6.21
N GLU A 360 23.10 8.62 -6.31
CA GLU A 360 22.15 8.52 -5.20
C GLU A 360 22.74 7.75 -4.02
N VAL A 361 23.39 6.62 -4.30
CA VAL A 361 24.10 5.83 -3.28
C VAL A 361 25.20 6.68 -2.61
N ALA A 362 26.01 7.42 -3.37
CA ALA A 362 27.02 8.32 -2.79
C ALA A 362 26.42 9.42 -1.90
N LYS A 363 25.26 10.00 -2.26
CA LYS A 363 24.56 10.98 -1.40
C LYS A 363 24.13 10.38 -0.07
N THR A 364 23.76 9.11 -0.05
CA THR A 364 23.34 8.47 1.20
C THR A 364 24.48 8.30 2.19
N HIS A 365 25.76 8.35 1.79
CA HIS A 365 26.90 8.17 2.69
C HIS A 365 26.97 9.23 3.81
N ASN A 366 26.53 10.47 3.52
CA ASN A 366 26.65 11.61 4.43
C ASN A 366 25.39 11.91 5.27
N VAL A 367 24.28 11.21 5.05
CA VAL A 367 22.97 11.53 5.66
C VAL A 367 22.48 10.36 6.51
N GLU A 368 22.64 10.46 7.83
CA GLU A 368 22.12 9.46 8.79
C GLU A 368 20.69 9.82 9.23
N HIS A 369 19.69 9.27 8.54
CA HIS A 369 18.31 9.14 9.04
C HIS A 369 17.97 7.66 9.20
N GLU A 370 17.06 7.30 10.09
CA GLU A 370 16.68 5.88 10.35
C GLU A 370 16.25 5.14 9.07
N ASP A 371 15.55 5.81 8.16
CA ASP A 371 15.13 5.21 6.89
C ASP A 371 16.20 5.26 5.78
N THR A 372 17.30 6.00 5.97
CA THR A 372 18.42 6.00 5.01
C THR A 372 19.03 4.60 4.90
N GLY A 373 19.12 3.85 6.01
CA GLY A 373 19.64 2.49 5.98
C GLY A 373 18.80 1.54 5.10
N LYS A 374 17.46 1.64 5.19
CA LYS A 374 16.53 0.87 4.35
C LYS A 374 16.58 1.32 2.89
N TYR A 375 16.70 2.63 2.65
CA TYR A 375 16.86 3.16 1.29
C TYR A 375 18.16 2.70 0.63
N ARG A 376 19.29 2.73 1.38
CA ARG A 376 20.57 2.18 0.91
C ARG A 376 20.43 0.71 0.51
N GLN A 377 19.81 -0.09 1.37
CA GLN A 377 19.55 -1.51 1.07
C GLN A 377 18.75 -1.67 -0.23
N LEU A 378 17.70 -0.87 -0.42
CA LEU A 378 16.87 -0.89 -1.62
C LEU A 378 17.66 -0.51 -2.89
N LEU A 379 18.54 0.50 -2.83
CA LEU A 379 19.41 0.89 -3.94
C LEU A 379 20.41 -0.22 -4.29
N VAL A 380 21.04 -0.84 -3.29
CA VAL A 380 21.98 -1.97 -3.47
C VAL A 380 21.26 -3.15 -4.14
N ARG A 381 20.07 -3.54 -3.66
CA ARG A 381 19.26 -4.60 -4.30
C ARG A 381 18.90 -4.27 -5.75
N THR A 382 18.63 -3.00 -6.04
CA THR A 382 18.33 -2.55 -7.40
C THR A 382 19.57 -2.63 -8.30
N LEU A 383 20.73 -2.19 -7.82
CA LEU A 383 22.02 -2.30 -8.52
C LEU A 383 22.45 -3.76 -8.75
N HIS A 384 22.22 -4.62 -7.76
CA HIS A 384 22.44 -6.08 -7.86
C HIS A 384 21.59 -6.66 -8.99
N THR A 385 20.29 -6.37 -8.99
CA THR A 385 19.36 -6.87 -10.03
C THR A 385 19.74 -6.33 -11.42
N CYS A 386 20.13 -5.05 -11.52
CA CYS A 386 20.63 -4.45 -12.76
C CYS A 386 21.87 -5.18 -13.30
N SER A 387 22.85 -5.44 -12.43
CA SER A 387 24.13 -6.06 -12.81
C SER A 387 23.96 -7.51 -13.28
N ILE A 388 22.96 -8.22 -12.76
CA ILE A 388 22.64 -9.57 -13.23
C ILE A 388 21.93 -9.53 -14.57
N LYS A 389 20.96 -8.62 -14.74
CA LYS A 389 20.19 -8.48 -15.99
C LYS A 389 21.08 -7.99 -17.13
N PHE A 390 22.08 -7.15 -16.84
CA PHE A 390 23.01 -6.56 -17.81
C PHE A 390 24.47 -6.77 -17.37
N PRO A 391 25.11 -7.87 -17.80
CA PRO A 391 26.49 -8.21 -17.44
C PRO A 391 27.53 -7.13 -17.77
N ASP A 392 27.32 -6.38 -18.85
CA ASP A 392 28.30 -5.40 -19.35
C ASP A 392 28.61 -4.30 -18.31
N VAL A 393 27.64 -3.96 -17.46
CA VAL A 393 27.78 -2.88 -16.48
C VAL A 393 28.27 -3.37 -15.11
N ALA A 394 28.36 -4.68 -14.90
CA ALA A 394 28.82 -5.24 -13.62
C ALA A 394 30.23 -4.74 -13.25
N SER A 395 31.10 -4.54 -14.25
CA SER A 395 32.47 -4.06 -14.08
C SER A 395 32.56 -2.69 -13.39
N SER A 396 31.63 -1.77 -13.65
CA SER A 396 31.61 -0.43 -13.03
C SER A 396 30.87 -0.41 -11.69
N VAL A 397 29.96 -1.36 -11.45
CA VAL A 397 29.15 -1.43 -10.23
C VAL A 397 29.91 -2.09 -9.08
N ILE A 398 30.72 -3.11 -9.36
CA ILE A 398 31.46 -3.88 -8.35
C ILE A 398 32.32 -3.00 -7.42
N PRO A 399 33.19 -2.09 -7.90
CA PRO A 399 34.04 -1.29 -7.02
C PRO A 399 33.22 -0.43 -6.05
N VAL A 400 32.14 0.18 -6.57
CA VAL A 400 31.23 1.00 -5.77
C VAL A 400 30.56 0.17 -4.69
N LEU A 401 30.08 -1.04 -5.01
CA LEU A 401 29.44 -1.91 -4.02
C LEU A 401 30.40 -2.40 -2.94
N VAL A 402 31.65 -2.72 -3.29
CA VAL A 402 32.66 -3.20 -2.33
C VAL A 402 33.01 -2.13 -1.28
N GLU A 403 33.00 -0.85 -1.64
CA GLU A 403 33.21 0.25 -0.68
C GLU A 403 32.18 0.22 0.47
N PHE A 404 30.94 -0.21 0.19
CA PHE A 404 29.87 -0.32 1.20
C PHE A 404 30.06 -1.46 2.20
N LEU A 405 31.01 -2.37 1.99
CA LEU A 405 31.36 -3.38 3.00
C LEU A 405 31.98 -2.76 4.26
N SER A 406 32.50 -1.54 4.16
CA SER A 406 33.06 -0.76 5.27
C SER A 406 32.02 0.05 6.07
N ASP A 407 30.77 0.14 5.57
CA ASP A 407 29.70 0.93 6.17
C ASP A 407 29.17 0.27 7.47
N THR A 408 28.55 1.07 8.34
CA THR A 408 27.98 0.64 9.63
C THR A 408 26.69 -0.17 9.45
N ASN A 409 26.01 -0.04 8.31
CA ASN A 409 24.76 -0.75 8.05
C ASN A 409 24.97 -2.21 7.64
N GLU A 410 24.77 -3.12 8.59
CA GLU A 410 24.94 -4.57 8.40
C GLU A 410 24.02 -5.14 7.29
N LEU A 411 22.79 -4.64 7.15
CA LEU A 411 21.80 -5.19 6.21
C LEU A 411 22.19 -4.95 4.74
N ALA A 412 22.65 -3.73 4.42
CA ALA A 412 23.07 -3.41 3.05
C ALA A 412 24.34 -4.17 2.66
N ALA A 413 25.30 -4.29 3.59
CA ALA A 413 26.55 -4.99 3.32
C ALA A 413 26.38 -6.52 3.17
N VAL A 414 25.39 -7.13 3.85
CA VAL A 414 25.01 -8.52 3.61
C VAL A 414 24.48 -8.71 2.18
N ASP A 415 23.61 -7.81 1.71
CA ASP A 415 23.10 -7.87 0.33
C ASP A 415 24.23 -7.68 -0.71
N VAL A 416 25.21 -6.80 -0.44
CA VAL A 416 26.43 -6.66 -1.26
C VAL A 416 27.21 -7.97 -1.34
N LEU A 417 27.41 -8.67 -0.22
CA LEU A 417 28.15 -9.94 -0.21
C LEU A 417 27.44 -11.05 -0.98
N ILE A 418 26.10 -11.09 -0.89
CA ILE A 418 25.30 -12.03 -1.69
C ILE A 418 25.51 -11.74 -3.18
N PHE A 419 25.49 -10.46 -3.58
CA PHE A 419 25.81 -10.05 -4.94
C PHE A 419 27.23 -10.47 -5.35
N ILE A 420 28.24 -10.19 -4.54
CA ILE A 420 29.64 -10.56 -4.85
C ILE A 420 29.77 -12.07 -5.03
N ARG A 421 29.16 -12.86 -4.14
CA ARG A 421 29.17 -14.33 -4.23
C ARG A 421 28.56 -14.81 -5.54
N GLU A 422 27.44 -14.22 -5.96
CA GLU A 422 26.76 -14.57 -7.20
C GLU A 422 27.53 -14.11 -8.44
N ALA A 423 28.10 -12.89 -8.40
CA ALA A 423 28.86 -12.29 -9.49
C ALA A 423 30.15 -13.05 -9.79
N ILE A 424 30.88 -13.52 -8.76
CA ILE A 424 32.09 -14.34 -8.92
C ILE A 424 31.78 -15.65 -9.66
N GLN A 425 30.62 -16.26 -9.37
CA GLN A 425 30.22 -17.51 -10.02
C GLN A 425 29.78 -17.28 -11.47
N LYS A 426 28.91 -16.28 -11.70
CA LYS A 426 28.33 -15.97 -13.02
C LYS A 426 29.32 -15.32 -13.99
N PHE A 427 30.29 -14.54 -13.49
CA PHE A 427 31.22 -13.76 -14.32
C PHE A 427 32.69 -14.15 -14.05
N PRO A 428 33.19 -15.26 -14.63
CA PRO A 428 34.57 -15.70 -14.44
C PRO A 428 35.62 -14.65 -14.81
N ALA A 429 35.36 -13.83 -15.85
CA ALA A 429 36.29 -12.80 -16.31
C ALA A 429 36.52 -11.67 -15.29
N LEU A 430 35.57 -11.42 -14.38
CA LEU A 430 35.65 -10.33 -13.39
C LEU A 430 36.19 -10.80 -12.03
N ARG A 431 36.51 -12.10 -11.85
CA ARG A 431 36.95 -12.66 -10.56
C ARG A 431 38.18 -11.97 -10.00
N GLY A 432 39.21 -11.76 -10.82
CA GLY A 432 40.44 -11.11 -10.38
C GLY A 432 40.21 -9.67 -9.88
N LEU A 433 39.31 -8.93 -10.53
CA LEU A 433 38.94 -7.57 -10.12
C LEU A 433 38.24 -7.58 -8.76
N ILE A 434 37.28 -8.48 -8.57
CA ILE A 434 36.50 -8.61 -7.33
C ILE A 434 37.42 -8.97 -6.16
N ILE A 435 38.30 -9.96 -6.34
CA ILE A 435 39.20 -10.42 -5.29
C ILE A 435 40.15 -9.30 -4.86
N LYS A 436 40.74 -8.57 -5.81
CA LYS A 436 41.62 -7.44 -5.51
C LYS A 436 40.92 -6.38 -4.65
N HIS A 437 39.73 -5.94 -5.04
CA HIS A 437 38.98 -4.93 -4.27
C HIS A 437 38.52 -5.48 -2.92
N LEU A 438 38.17 -6.76 -2.83
CA LEU A 438 37.78 -7.38 -1.57
C LEU A 438 38.94 -7.48 -0.58
N ILE A 439 40.18 -7.73 -1.06
CA ILE A 439 41.40 -7.71 -0.24
C ILE A 439 41.66 -6.29 0.28
N GLU A 440 41.55 -5.27 -0.58
CA GLU A 440 41.73 -3.86 -0.19
C GLU A 440 40.68 -3.40 0.84
N ALA A 441 39.42 -3.84 0.70
CA ALA A 441 38.35 -3.49 1.62
C ALA A 441 38.37 -4.31 2.93
N PHE A 442 39.02 -5.47 2.95
CA PHE A 442 39.00 -6.42 4.06
C PHE A 442 39.31 -5.78 5.43
N PRO A 443 40.35 -4.92 5.59
CA PRO A 443 40.67 -4.32 6.88
C PRO A 443 39.67 -3.28 7.39
N GLN A 444 38.81 -2.76 6.51
CA GLN A 444 37.87 -1.69 6.82
C GLN A 444 36.51 -2.22 7.30
N ILE A 445 36.26 -3.51 7.17
CA ILE A 445 35.00 -4.15 7.57
C ILE A 445 34.88 -4.11 9.11
N LYS A 446 33.67 -3.93 9.63
CA LYS A 446 33.41 -3.81 11.09
C LYS A 446 32.45 -4.84 11.67
N SER A 447 31.70 -5.60 10.86
CA SER A 447 30.84 -6.70 11.34
C SER A 447 31.51 -8.08 11.17
N ALA A 448 31.33 -8.94 12.18
CA ALA A 448 31.77 -10.34 12.18
C ALA A 448 31.07 -11.18 11.08
N LYS A 449 29.77 -10.96 10.84
CA LYS A 449 29.01 -11.71 9.81
C LYS A 449 29.54 -11.40 8.41
N ILE A 450 29.85 -10.14 8.14
CA ILE A 450 30.38 -9.66 6.85
C ILE A 450 31.79 -10.23 6.65
N HIS A 451 32.67 -10.11 7.65
CA HIS A 451 34.01 -10.71 7.60
C HIS A 451 33.95 -12.22 7.35
N ARG A 452 33.05 -12.95 8.03
CA ARG A 452 32.92 -14.40 7.84
C ARG A 452 32.64 -14.76 6.38
N ALA A 453 31.71 -14.05 5.76
CA ALA A 453 31.36 -14.26 4.36
C ALA A 453 32.49 -13.83 3.42
N ALA A 454 33.14 -12.69 3.68
CA ALA A 454 34.28 -12.22 2.89
C ALA A 454 35.47 -13.19 2.95
N VAL A 455 35.81 -13.69 4.15
CA VAL A 455 36.85 -14.71 4.38
C VAL A 455 36.53 -15.99 3.61
N TRP A 456 35.28 -16.43 3.60
CA TRP A 456 34.87 -17.60 2.83
C TRP A 456 35.01 -17.38 1.31
N ILE A 457 34.62 -16.20 0.80
CA ILE A 457 34.78 -15.86 -0.63
C ILE A 457 36.26 -15.87 -1.02
N LEU A 458 37.13 -15.22 -0.23
CA LEU A 458 38.58 -15.21 -0.47
C LEU A 458 39.16 -16.62 -0.38
N GLY A 459 38.78 -17.42 0.62
CA GLY A 459 39.26 -18.79 0.77
C GLY A 459 38.88 -19.73 -0.39
N GLU A 460 37.76 -19.48 -1.05
CA GLU A 460 37.24 -20.34 -2.11
C GLU A 460 37.68 -19.94 -3.52
N TYR A 461 37.88 -18.64 -3.80
CA TYR A 461 38.11 -18.14 -5.17
C TYR A 461 39.48 -17.51 -5.42
N VAL A 462 40.33 -17.36 -4.41
CA VAL A 462 41.70 -16.84 -4.61
C VAL A 462 42.55 -17.87 -5.36
N GLU A 463 43.24 -17.40 -6.39
CA GLU A 463 44.14 -18.18 -7.26
C GLU A 463 45.58 -17.63 -7.20
N GLY A 464 46.56 -18.53 -7.10
CA GLY A 464 47.98 -18.25 -7.37
C GLY A 464 48.65 -17.22 -6.46
N GLU A 465 49.02 -16.08 -7.05
CA GLU A 465 49.92 -15.06 -6.46
C GLU A 465 49.28 -14.25 -5.32
N GLN A 466 47.96 -14.24 -5.21
CA GLN A 466 47.22 -13.43 -4.22
C GLN A 466 47.06 -14.12 -2.86
N ILE A 467 47.41 -15.42 -2.74
CA ILE A 467 47.28 -16.18 -1.48
C ILE A 467 48.09 -15.55 -0.32
N PRO A 468 49.37 -15.16 -0.51
CA PRO A 468 50.15 -14.51 0.55
C PRO A 468 49.58 -13.14 0.93
N GLU A 469 49.01 -12.39 -0.03
CA GLU A 469 48.39 -11.08 0.21
C GLU A 469 47.15 -11.20 1.12
N VAL A 470 46.31 -12.21 0.88
CA VAL A 470 45.14 -12.50 1.72
C VAL A 470 45.55 -12.86 3.14
N ILE A 471 46.58 -13.71 3.29
CA ILE A 471 47.09 -14.09 4.62
C ILE A 471 47.69 -12.88 5.33
N ALA A 472 48.39 -11.99 4.62
CA ALA A 472 48.89 -10.74 5.18
C ALA A 472 47.77 -9.80 5.63
N ALA A 473 46.69 -9.66 4.84
CA ALA A 473 45.52 -8.87 5.22
C ALA A 473 44.80 -9.45 6.45
N ILE A 474 44.70 -10.78 6.56
CA ILE A 474 44.18 -11.47 7.75
C ILE A 474 45.08 -11.22 8.97
N GLN A 475 46.40 -11.28 8.82
CA GLN A 475 47.34 -10.99 9.91
C GLN A 475 47.25 -9.54 10.37
N GLN A 476 47.19 -8.58 9.44
CA GLN A 476 47.03 -7.16 9.74
C GLN A 476 45.76 -6.90 10.58
N THR A 477 44.67 -7.61 10.30
CA THR A 477 43.39 -7.46 11.00
C THR A 477 43.30 -8.24 12.32
N LEU A 478 44.13 -9.26 12.52
CA LEU A 478 44.31 -9.96 13.80
C LEU A 478 45.25 -9.19 14.76
N GLY A 479 46.24 -8.47 14.21
CA GLY A 479 47.30 -7.80 14.95
C GLY A 479 48.42 -8.77 15.38
N GLU A 480 49.22 -8.37 16.38
CA GLU A 480 50.36 -9.16 16.84
C GLU A 480 49.94 -10.55 17.38
N ILE A 481 50.61 -11.58 16.88
CA ILE A 481 50.49 -13.00 17.27
C ILE A 481 51.83 -13.40 17.93
N PRO A 482 51.86 -14.11 19.08
CA PRO A 482 50.77 -14.77 19.83
C PRO A 482 49.81 -13.80 20.57
N MET A 483 48.51 -14.06 20.46
CA MET A 483 47.46 -13.14 20.93
C MET A 483 47.42 -12.95 22.44
N VAL A 484 47.62 -14.03 23.20
CA VAL A 484 47.54 -14.01 24.68
C VAL A 484 48.71 -13.24 25.26
N ASP A 485 49.93 -13.47 24.77
CA ASP A 485 51.13 -12.75 25.22
C ASP A 485 51.07 -11.27 24.83
N ALA A 486 50.49 -10.96 23.67
CA ALA A 486 50.24 -9.58 23.24
C ALA A 486 49.18 -8.89 24.11
N GLU A 487 48.11 -9.58 24.54
CA GLU A 487 47.14 -9.02 25.49
C GLU A 487 47.74 -8.87 26.90
N GLN A 488 48.55 -9.82 27.36
CA GLN A 488 49.23 -9.74 28.65
C GLN A 488 50.21 -8.57 28.68
N ARG A 489 51.00 -8.37 27.63
CA ARG A 489 51.88 -7.19 27.48
C ARG A 489 51.09 -5.87 27.43
N ARG A 490 49.96 -5.85 26.71
CA ARG A 490 49.08 -4.68 26.66
C ARG A 490 48.43 -4.36 28.01
N LEU A 491 48.00 -5.38 28.76
CA LEU A 491 47.48 -5.24 30.12
C LEU A 491 48.56 -4.80 31.13
N ALA A 492 49.81 -5.19 30.90
CA ALA A 492 50.97 -4.78 31.70
C ALA A 492 51.43 -3.32 31.42
N GLY A 493 50.86 -2.65 30.41
CA GLY A 493 51.18 -1.26 30.07
C GLY A 493 52.41 -1.07 29.19
N ASP A 494 52.98 -2.14 28.63
CA ASP A 494 54.09 -2.04 27.67
C ASP A 494 53.57 -1.57 26.31
N GLN A 495 54.04 -0.41 25.85
CA GLN A 495 53.78 0.09 24.50
C GLN A 495 54.51 -0.79 23.48
N THR A 496 53.76 -1.37 22.54
CA THR A 496 54.32 -2.17 21.44
C THR A 496 55.17 -1.30 20.50
N GLU A 497 56.24 -1.84 19.91
CA GLU A 497 57.11 -1.14 18.93
C GLU A 497 56.35 -0.51 17.74
N GLU A 498 55.15 -1.01 17.40
CA GLU A 498 54.28 -0.42 16.39
C GLU A 498 53.72 0.98 16.78
N GLN A 499 53.55 1.27 18.07
CA GLN A 499 53.14 2.60 18.54
C GLN A 499 54.30 3.62 18.45
N LEU A 500 55.54 3.16 18.57
CA LEU A 500 56.74 3.98 18.39
C LEU A 500 56.98 4.35 16.92
N GLN A 501 56.62 3.47 15.98
CA GLN A 501 56.74 3.76 14.54
C GLN A 501 55.63 4.68 14.00
N GLN A 502 54.40 4.57 14.50
CA GLN A 502 53.31 5.49 14.10
C GLN A 502 53.50 6.91 14.65
N GLN A 503 54.14 7.08 15.81
CA GLN A 503 54.47 8.42 16.33
C GLN A 503 55.62 9.09 15.58
N GLN A 504 56.52 8.35 14.92
CA GLN A 504 57.62 8.94 14.15
C GLN A 504 57.24 9.40 12.73
N GLN A 505 56.14 8.91 12.15
CA GLN A 505 55.73 9.31 10.79
C GLN A 505 54.73 10.47 10.72
N GLN A 506 54.20 10.96 11.86
CA GLN A 506 53.36 12.18 11.92
C GLN A 506 54.06 13.38 12.57
N GLY A 507 55.40 13.42 12.54
CA GLY A 507 56.20 14.48 13.14
C GLY A 507 57.06 15.28 12.16
N THR A 508 56.47 15.91 11.14
CA THR A 508 57.14 16.99 10.40
C THR A 508 56.20 18.18 10.16
N ALA A 509 55.93 18.95 11.23
CA ALA A 509 55.84 20.41 11.22
C ALA A 509 55.26 20.91 12.56
N GLY A 510 56.02 21.77 13.26
CA GLY A 510 55.51 22.60 14.36
C GLY A 510 55.98 22.17 15.74
N GLY A 511 56.93 22.93 16.29
CA GLY A 511 57.52 22.69 17.61
C GLY A 511 56.58 22.96 18.78
N GLY A 512 56.88 22.29 19.90
CA GLY A 512 56.26 22.48 21.20
C GLY A 512 56.50 21.26 22.09
N GLU A 513 57.47 21.34 23.00
CA GLU A 513 57.73 20.33 24.03
C GLU A 513 56.49 20.09 24.90
N GLN A 514 56.03 18.85 25.00
CA GLN A 514 55.20 18.39 26.13
C GLN A 514 55.74 17.07 26.66
N THR A 515 56.44 17.18 27.78
CA THR A 515 56.82 16.10 28.70
C THR A 515 55.55 15.48 29.33
N THR A 516 55.33 14.19 29.10
CA THR A 516 54.28 13.44 29.82
C THR A 516 54.82 12.89 31.13
N ASN A 517 54.35 13.49 32.23
CA ASN A 517 54.69 13.19 33.62
C ASN A 517 54.29 11.77 34.06
N SER A 518 55.26 11.00 34.56
CA SER A 518 55.00 9.87 35.47
C SER A 518 54.63 10.42 36.85
N THR A 519 53.36 10.39 37.23
CA THR A 519 52.94 10.86 38.56
C THR A 519 53.29 9.84 39.64
N ASN A 520 54.38 10.06 40.36
CA ASN A 520 54.62 9.41 41.66
C ASN A 520 53.67 10.02 42.70
N LYS A 521 52.82 9.22 43.33
CA LYS A 521 52.03 9.67 44.49
C LYS A 521 52.82 9.44 45.78
N VAL A 522 52.91 10.49 46.58
CA VAL A 522 53.55 10.52 47.90
C VAL A 522 52.47 10.25 48.95
N THR A 523 52.70 9.30 49.86
CA THR A 523 51.78 9.07 50.99
C THR A 523 51.91 10.21 52.01
N SER A 524 50.98 10.35 52.94
CA SER A 524 50.95 11.43 53.94
C SER A 524 52.15 11.50 54.90
N ASP A 525 53.10 10.57 54.77
CA ASP A 525 54.39 10.52 55.50
C ASP A 525 55.61 10.69 54.57
N GLY A 526 55.43 11.33 53.40
CA GLY A 526 56.54 11.86 52.59
C GLY A 526 57.39 10.85 51.82
N THR A 527 57.06 9.55 51.81
CA THR A 527 57.84 8.53 51.08
C THR A 527 57.23 8.22 49.71
N TYR A 528 58.07 8.18 48.66
CA TYR A 528 57.68 7.82 47.30
C TYR A 528 57.51 6.29 47.18
N ALA A 529 56.33 5.81 46.76
CA ALA A 529 56.08 4.38 46.54
C ALA A 529 55.94 4.07 45.04
N THR A 530 56.74 3.13 44.53
CA THR A 530 56.54 2.47 43.24
C THR A 530 55.74 1.19 43.46
N GLN A 531 54.54 1.09 42.88
CA GLN A 531 53.69 -0.10 43.03
C GLN A 531 54.06 -1.19 42.01
N SER A 532 54.30 -2.40 42.52
CA SER A 532 54.45 -3.64 41.74
C SER A 532 53.08 -4.13 41.24
N ALA A 533 53.03 -4.58 39.98
CA ALA A 533 51.85 -4.82 39.15
C ALA A 533 50.95 -6.04 39.49
N TYR A 534 51.04 -6.64 40.68
CA TYR A 534 50.39 -7.93 40.95
C TYR A 534 48.98 -7.88 41.54
N SER A 535 48.41 -6.70 41.81
CA SER A 535 47.14 -6.60 42.54
C SER A 535 46.20 -5.53 41.99
N LEU A 536 45.76 -5.65 40.73
CA LEU A 536 44.59 -4.90 40.25
C LEU A 536 43.66 -5.81 39.44
N ALA A 537 42.40 -5.88 39.87
CA ALA A 537 41.31 -6.37 39.04
C ALA A 537 41.18 -5.48 37.78
N PRO A 538 40.94 -6.04 36.58
CA PRO A 538 41.01 -5.27 35.35
C PRO A 538 39.85 -4.28 35.27
N VAL A 539 40.19 -2.99 35.23
CA VAL A 539 39.24 -1.93 34.90
C VAL A 539 39.02 -1.97 33.39
N THR A 540 37.81 -2.35 32.96
CA THR A 540 37.41 -2.42 31.55
C THR A 540 37.30 -1.02 30.94
N LYS A 541 38.41 -0.50 30.40
CA LYS A 541 38.34 0.57 29.39
C LYS A 541 38.10 -0.07 28.02
N LYS A 542 37.09 0.43 27.28
CA LYS A 542 36.86 0.07 25.87
C LYS A 542 37.97 0.68 25.01
N GLU A 543 39.09 -0.01 24.91
CA GLU A 543 40.23 0.39 24.07
C GLU A 543 40.11 -0.21 22.66
N LYS A 544 40.52 0.55 21.63
CA LYS A 544 40.38 0.18 20.22
C LYS A 544 41.26 -1.03 19.88
N ARG A 545 40.64 -2.17 19.63
CA ARG A 545 41.29 -3.40 19.14
C ARG A 545 41.09 -3.54 17.62
N PRO A 546 41.98 -4.25 16.91
CA PRO A 546 41.71 -4.68 15.54
C PRO A 546 40.40 -5.49 15.44
N PRO A 547 39.65 -5.41 14.32
CA PRO A 547 38.29 -5.96 14.22
C PRO A 547 38.19 -7.45 14.56
N LEU A 548 39.09 -8.28 13.99
CA LEU A 548 39.05 -9.73 14.21
C LEU A 548 39.38 -10.12 15.65
N ARG A 549 40.31 -9.40 16.27
CA ARG A 549 40.68 -9.58 17.68
C ARG A 549 39.53 -9.16 18.60
N GLN A 550 38.78 -8.14 18.22
CA GLN A 550 37.59 -7.72 18.95
C GLN A 550 36.50 -8.80 18.92
N TYR A 551 36.23 -9.44 17.77
CA TYR A 551 35.20 -10.50 17.70
C TYR A 551 35.52 -11.71 18.57
N LEU A 552 36.79 -12.13 18.58
CA LEU A 552 37.24 -13.24 19.43
C LEU A 552 37.15 -12.88 20.92
N MET A 553 37.35 -11.61 21.29
CA MET A 553 37.16 -11.12 22.65
C MET A 553 35.68 -11.00 23.04
N ASP A 554 34.83 -10.61 22.11
CA ASP A 554 33.37 -10.55 22.27
C ASP A 554 32.73 -11.97 22.29
N GLY A 555 33.55 -13.01 22.09
CA GLY A 555 33.16 -14.41 22.27
C GLY A 555 32.60 -15.09 21.01
N ASP A 556 32.78 -14.50 19.83
CA ASP A 556 32.36 -15.11 18.55
C ASP A 556 33.43 -16.08 18.01
N PHE A 557 33.54 -17.24 18.64
CA PHE A 557 34.47 -18.30 18.22
C PHE A 557 34.05 -19.05 16.97
N PHE A 558 32.78 -18.93 16.56
CA PHE A 558 32.29 -19.47 15.31
C PHE A 558 33.01 -18.84 14.11
N PHE A 559 33.29 -17.53 14.17
CA PHE A 559 34.14 -16.87 13.20
C PHE A 559 35.55 -17.49 13.17
N GLY A 560 36.15 -17.77 14.33
CA GLY A 560 37.48 -18.38 14.44
C GLY A 560 37.56 -19.79 13.81
N ALA A 561 36.50 -20.59 13.95
CA ALA A 561 36.39 -21.88 13.28
C ALA A 561 36.29 -21.73 11.75
N ALA A 562 35.48 -20.78 11.26
CA ALA A 562 35.37 -20.48 9.84
C ALA A 562 36.70 -19.98 9.24
N LEU A 563 37.39 -19.07 9.94
CA LEU A 563 38.70 -18.56 9.55
C LEU A 563 39.71 -19.71 9.44
N SER A 564 39.73 -20.61 10.41
CA SER A 564 40.63 -21.77 10.40
C SER A 564 40.38 -22.67 9.18
N ALA A 565 39.12 -22.98 8.87
CA ALA A 565 38.79 -23.76 7.67
C ALA A 565 39.28 -23.08 6.38
N THR A 566 39.16 -21.75 6.26
CA THR A 566 39.65 -21.02 5.08
C THR A 566 41.17 -20.96 4.99
N LEU A 567 41.86 -20.77 6.12
CA LEU A 567 43.32 -20.79 6.14
C LEU A 567 43.86 -22.17 5.79
N THR A 568 43.19 -23.25 6.20
CA THR A 568 43.54 -24.62 5.77
C THR A 568 43.42 -24.76 4.25
N LYS A 569 42.32 -24.29 3.64
CA LYS A 569 42.16 -24.31 2.18
C LYS A 569 43.26 -23.54 1.46
N LEU A 570 43.56 -22.31 1.90
CA LEU A 570 44.60 -21.47 1.32
C LEU A 570 45.98 -22.10 1.42
N ALA A 571 46.31 -22.68 2.58
CA ALA A 571 47.59 -23.37 2.79
C ALA A 571 47.70 -24.62 1.92
N LEU A 572 46.65 -25.44 1.81
CA LEU A 572 46.64 -26.63 0.96
C LEU A 572 46.77 -26.27 -0.53
N ARG A 573 46.08 -25.23 -1.01
CA ARG A 573 46.23 -24.72 -2.38
C ARG A 573 47.64 -24.20 -2.65
N TYR A 574 48.23 -23.50 -1.70
CA TYR A 574 49.61 -23.01 -1.81
C TYR A 574 50.63 -24.16 -1.93
N VAL A 575 50.37 -25.30 -1.26
CA VAL A 575 51.19 -26.52 -1.35
C VAL A 575 51.12 -27.13 -2.76
N GLU A 576 49.97 -27.09 -3.45
CA GLU A 576 49.86 -27.59 -4.82
C GLU A 576 50.52 -26.66 -5.86
N LEU A 577 50.49 -25.34 -5.62
CA LEU A 577 50.98 -24.33 -6.56
C LEU A 577 52.49 -24.11 -6.51
N VAL A 578 53.10 -24.17 -5.33
CA VAL A 578 54.50 -23.79 -5.11
C VAL A 578 55.38 -25.01 -4.85
N THR A 579 56.39 -25.21 -5.70
CA THR A 579 57.32 -26.34 -5.59
C THR A 579 58.41 -26.17 -4.53
N ASP A 580 58.64 -24.95 -4.03
CA ASP A 580 59.64 -24.70 -2.98
C ASP A 580 59.11 -25.10 -1.59
N ALA A 581 59.69 -26.17 -1.04
CA ALA A 581 59.33 -26.69 0.27
C ALA A 581 59.54 -25.69 1.42
N ARG A 582 60.50 -24.75 1.29
CA ARG A 582 60.83 -23.82 2.40
C ARG A 582 59.75 -22.75 2.59
N THR A 583 59.25 -22.16 1.50
CA THR A 583 58.18 -21.17 1.51
C THR A 583 56.85 -21.80 1.91
N VAL A 584 56.56 -23.00 1.42
CA VAL A 584 55.37 -23.78 1.80
C VAL A 584 55.35 -24.11 3.29
N ASN A 585 56.47 -24.58 3.85
CA ASN A 585 56.57 -24.87 5.27
C ASN A 585 56.48 -23.61 6.12
N ARG A 586 57.08 -22.48 5.69
CA ARG A 586 56.96 -21.20 6.39
C ARG A 586 55.49 -20.75 6.48
N LEU A 587 54.76 -20.79 5.37
CA LEU A 587 53.36 -20.38 5.31
C LEU A 587 52.46 -21.33 6.10
N THR A 588 52.68 -22.64 6.01
CA THR A 588 51.93 -23.64 6.79
C THR A 588 52.12 -23.43 8.29
N THR A 589 53.36 -23.20 8.75
CA THR A 589 53.66 -22.94 10.16
C THR A 589 53.02 -21.64 10.64
N GLN A 590 53.02 -20.59 9.82
CA GLN A 590 52.33 -19.34 10.15
C GLN A 590 50.81 -19.54 10.33
N VAL A 591 50.18 -20.31 9.45
CA VAL A 591 48.75 -20.65 9.55
C VAL A 591 48.45 -21.47 10.81
N MET A 592 49.28 -22.48 11.09
CA MET A 592 49.15 -23.28 12.31
C MET A 592 49.30 -22.43 13.58
N LEU A 593 50.21 -21.46 13.58
CA LEU A 593 50.41 -20.53 14.68
C LEU A 593 49.18 -19.63 14.93
N ILE A 594 48.51 -19.19 13.86
CA ILE A 594 47.25 -18.42 13.97
C ILE A 594 46.18 -19.30 14.64
N MET A 595 45.98 -20.52 14.17
CA MET A 595 44.99 -21.46 14.71
C MET A 595 45.26 -21.81 16.18
N SER A 596 46.52 -22.10 16.53
CA SER A 596 46.91 -22.40 17.91
C SER A 596 46.72 -21.19 18.83
N SER A 597 46.97 -19.98 18.32
CA SER A 597 46.74 -18.74 19.07
C SER A 597 45.27 -18.48 19.34
N ILE A 598 44.38 -18.78 18.38
CA ILE A 598 42.91 -18.69 18.57
C ILE A 598 42.44 -19.69 19.63
N LEU A 599 42.92 -20.94 19.59
CA LEU A 599 42.61 -21.96 20.59
C LEU A 599 43.12 -21.58 21.99
N HIS A 600 44.33 -21.02 22.07
CA HIS A 600 44.92 -20.56 23.32
C HIS A 600 44.12 -19.38 23.90
N LEU A 601 43.74 -18.42 23.06
CA LEU A 601 42.88 -17.29 23.46
C LEU A 601 41.52 -17.77 23.99
N GLY A 602 40.88 -18.71 23.29
CA GLY A 602 39.59 -19.27 23.71
C GLY A 602 39.63 -20.00 25.06
N LYS A 603 40.79 -20.53 25.47
CA LYS A 603 41.00 -21.22 26.77
C LYS A 603 41.56 -20.33 27.88
N SER A 604 42.10 -19.16 27.54
CA SER A 604 42.82 -18.27 28.47
C SER A 604 41.94 -17.49 29.45
N GLY A 605 40.62 -17.46 29.25
CA GLY A 605 39.69 -16.74 30.13
C GLY A 605 39.61 -15.22 29.92
N PHE A 606 40.38 -14.66 28.98
CA PHE A 606 40.26 -13.24 28.57
C PHE A 606 38.97 -12.90 27.79
N PRO A 607 38.42 -13.77 26.92
CA PRO A 607 37.17 -13.51 26.20
C PRO A 607 35.94 -13.44 27.10
N THR A 608 34.93 -12.68 26.67
CA THR A 608 33.64 -12.56 27.38
C THR A 608 32.84 -13.86 27.42
N LYS A 609 32.96 -14.72 26.40
CA LYS A 609 32.42 -16.08 26.38
C LYS A 609 33.55 -17.08 26.09
N PRO A 610 33.61 -18.23 26.75
CA PRO A 610 34.59 -19.26 26.42
C PRO A 610 34.30 -19.89 25.05
N ILE A 611 35.32 -20.51 24.44
CA ILE A 611 35.17 -21.25 23.19
C ILE A 611 34.23 -22.46 23.35
N THR A 612 33.35 -22.67 22.37
CA THR A 612 32.47 -23.86 22.31
C THR A 612 33.29 -25.11 21.99
N TYR A 613 32.88 -26.26 22.51
CA TYR A 613 33.51 -27.55 22.17
C TYR A 613 33.54 -27.81 20.66
N ASP A 614 32.41 -27.59 19.95
CA ASP A 614 32.33 -27.80 18.47
C ASP A 614 33.32 -26.89 17.71
N ASP A 615 33.42 -25.61 18.08
CA ASP A 615 34.37 -24.68 17.46
C ASP A 615 35.82 -25.14 17.71
N SER A 616 36.13 -25.61 18.93
CA SER A 616 37.46 -26.12 19.27
C SER A 616 37.82 -27.40 18.50
N ASP A 617 36.86 -28.31 18.32
CA ASP A 617 37.04 -29.55 17.57
C ASP A 617 37.23 -29.28 16.08
N ARG A 618 36.49 -28.32 15.50
CA ARG A 618 36.67 -27.89 14.11
C ARG A 618 38.05 -27.29 13.86
N ILE A 619 38.55 -26.43 14.75
CA ILE A 619 39.90 -25.85 14.61
C ILE A 619 40.95 -26.96 14.76
N MET A 620 40.74 -27.90 15.68
CA MET A 620 41.64 -29.05 15.85
C MET A 620 41.66 -29.96 14.62
N LEU A 621 40.51 -30.19 13.98
CA LEU A 621 40.42 -30.93 12.72
C LEU A 621 41.22 -30.23 11.60
N CYS A 622 41.12 -28.91 11.50
CA CYS A 622 41.90 -28.10 10.56
C CYS A 622 43.41 -28.23 10.78
N LEU A 623 43.85 -28.20 12.05
CA LEU A 623 45.25 -28.40 12.45
C LEU A 623 45.77 -29.82 12.16
N ARG A 624 44.95 -30.85 12.40
CA ARG A 624 45.29 -32.25 12.05
C ARG A 624 45.41 -32.41 10.54
N THR A 625 44.49 -31.84 9.78
CA THR A 625 44.49 -31.90 8.31
C THR A 625 45.76 -31.28 7.73
N LEU A 626 46.24 -30.16 8.27
CA LEU A 626 47.49 -29.52 7.82
C LEU A 626 48.77 -30.30 8.21
N SER A 627 48.73 -31.01 9.34
CA SER A 627 49.83 -31.84 9.83
C SER A 627 49.96 -33.18 9.07
N GLU A 628 48.84 -33.89 8.92
CA GLU A 628 48.79 -35.26 8.38
C GLU A 628 48.64 -35.28 6.84
N ARG A 629 47.98 -34.27 6.26
CA ARG A 629 47.77 -34.09 4.81
C ARG A 629 47.29 -35.37 4.10
N THR A 630 46.28 -36.03 4.67
CA THR A 630 45.68 -37.22 4.05
C THR A 630 45.03 -36.85 2.70
N PRO A 631 45.21 -37.67 1.65
CA PRO A 631 44.74 -37.34 0.30
C PRO A 631 43.22 -37.19 0.23
N GLU A 632 42.45 -37.96 1.01
CA GLU A 632 40.99 -37.79 1.04
C GLU A 632 40.58 -36.45 1.66
N ALA A 633 41.21 -36.04 2.77
CA ALA A 633 40.90 -34.76 3.42
C ALA A 633 41.29 -33.57 2.53
N VAL A 634 42.42 -33.66 1.83
CA VAL A 634 42.86 -32.64 0.87
C VAL A 634 41.85 -32.51 -0.28
N GLY A 635 41.36 -33.62 -0.84
CA GLY A 635 40.33 -33.62 -1.88
C GLY A 635 39.04 -32.92 -1.44
N VAL A 636 38.59 -33.17 -0.21
CA VAL A 636 37.37 -32.56 0.35
C VAL A 636 37.47 -31.04 0.47
N PHE A 637 38.60 -30.53 0.98
CA PHE A 637 38.81 -29.10 1.17
C PHE A 637 39.04 -28.33 -0.14
N LEU A 638 39.60 -28.99 -1.17
CA LEU A 638 39.95 -28.36 -2.44
C LEU A 638 38.83 -28.42 -3.49
N HIS A 639 38.15 -29.56 -3.65
CA HIS A 639 37.23 -29.81 -4.75
C HIS A 639 35.78 -29.97 -4.28
N ASP A 640 35.51 -30.85 -3.31
CA ASP A 640 34.13 -31.22 -2.96
C ASP A 640 33.32 -30.05 -2.37
N CYS A 641 33.98 -29.17 -1.60
CA CYS A 641 33.36 -27.95 -1.09
C CYS A 641 32.84 -27.04 -2.22
N ARG A 642 33.60 -26.93 -3.31
CA ARG A 642 33.29 -26.08 -4.45
C ARG A 642 32.17 -26.68 -5.30
N ASP A 643 32.26 -27.98 -5.55
CA ASP A 643 31.29 -28.72 -6.35
C ASP A 643 29.92 -28.77 -5.68
N ALA A 644 29.87 -28.91 -4.35
CA ALA A 644 28.63 -28.86 -3.59
C ALA A 644 27.94 -27.50 -3.72
N LEU A 645 28.70 -26.40 -3.67
CA LEU A 645 28.17 -25.05 -3.87
C LEU A 645 27.65 -24.86 -5.30
N SER A 646 28.40 -25.30 -6.32
CA SER A 646 27.96 -25.17 -7.71
C SER A 646 26.63 -25.90 -7.93
N LYS A 647 26.53 -27.14 -7.47
CA LYS A 647 25.28 -27.93 -7.56
C LYS A 647 24.10 -27.24 -6.87
N MET A 648 24.32 -26.60 -5.72
CA MET A 648 23.29 -25.86 -5.00
C MET A 648 22.82 -24.62 -5.78
N LEU A 649 23.74 -23.84 -6.34
CA LEU A 649 23.43 -22.64 -7.12
C LEU A 649 22.77 -22.97 -8.46
N ASP A 650 23.23 -24.02 -9.14
CA ASP A 650 22.63 -24.50 -10.39
C ASP A 650 21.18 -24.95 -10.15
N ALA A 651 20.93 -25.68 -9.06
CA ALA A 651 19.59 -26.10 -8.67
C ALA A 651 18.66 -24.89 -8.38
N GLN A 652 19.17 -23.85 -7.72
CA GLN A 652 18.43 -22.61 -7.45
C GLN A 652 18.11 -21.85 -8.75
N THR A 653 19.07 -21.78 -9.67
CA THR A 653 18.90 -21.06 -10.94
C THR A 653 17.87 -21.75 -11.85
N GLU A 654 17.86 -23.09 -11.89
CA GLU A 654 16.83 -23.85 -12.60
C GLU A 654 15.41 -23.58 -12.07
N GLU A 655 15.28 -23.40 -10.75
CA GLU A 655 14.01 -23.13 -10.08
C GLU A 655 13.51 -21.72 -10.42
N ASP A 656 14.38 -20.71 -10.34
CA ASP A 656 14.08 -19.34 -10.74
C ASP A 656 13.62 -19.27 -12.21
N GLN A 657 14.28 -20.03 -13.09
CA GLN A 657 13.88 -20.11 -14.50
C GLN A 657 12.52 -20.79 -14.71
N ARG A 658 12.19 -21.83 -13.93
CA ARG A 658 10.85 -22.45 -13.97
C ARG A 658 9.78 -21.47 -13.52
N MET A 659 10.01 -20.76 -12.42
CA MET A 659 9.11 -19.73 -11.91
C MET A 659 8.89 -18.60 -12.92
N LEU A 660 9.94 -18.18 -13.62
CA LEU A 660 9.84 -17.17 -14.69
C LEU A 660 9.03 -17.69 -15.88
N LYS A 661 9.27 -18.94 -16.31
CA LYS A 661 8.52 -19.60 -17.39
C LYS A 661 7.05 -19.77 -17.05
N GLU A 662 6.70 -20.08 -15.79
CA GLU A 662 5.32 -20.17 -15.34
C GLU A 662 4.61 -18.82 -15.36
N LYS A 663 5.28 -17.75 -14.91
CA LYS A 663 4.76 -16.38 -15.03
C LYS A 663 4.53 -15.98 -16.49
N GLN A 664 5.46 -16.30 -17.39
CA GLN A 664 5.34 -16.05 -18.82
C GLN A 664 4.26 -16.91 -19.48
N ARG A 665 4.08 -18.16 -19.05
CA ARG A 665 2.99 -19.05 -19.53
C ARG A 665 1.61 -18.55 -19.14
N ALA A 666 1.47 -17.91 -17.97
CA ALA A 666 0.22 -17.30 -17.56
C ALA A 666 -0.17 -16.11 -18.46
N THR A 667 0.80 -15.38 -18.99
CA THR A 667 0.62 -14.28 -19.96
C THR A 667 0.45 -14.77 -21.40
N ALA A 668 1.17 -15.82 -21.80
CA ALA A 668 1.18 -16.37 -23.15
C ALA A 668 0.01 -17.35 -23.45
N LYS A 669 -1.16 -17.13 -22.86
CA LYS A 669 -2.35 -17.97 -23.05
C LYS A 669 -3.18 -17.56 -24.28
N VAL A 670 -2.53 -17.20 -25.39
CA VAL A 670 -3.19 -17.03 -26.69
C VAL A 670 -2.65 -18.11 -27.63
N GLN A 671 -3.49 -19.11 -27.91
CA GLN A 671 -3.19 -20.20 -28.84
C GLN A 671 -3.62 -19.79 -30.26
N PRO A 672 -2.97 -20.30 -31.32
CA PRO A 672 -3.37 -20.02 -32.71
C PRO A 672 -4.77 -20.51 -33.07
N ASP A 673 -5.29 -21.51 -32.35
CA ASP A 673 -6.66 -22.04 -32.49
C ASP A 673 -7.67 -21.31 -31.58
N SER A 674 -7.25 -20.29 -30.83
CA SER A 674 -8.18 -19.45 -30.08
C SER A 674 -9.15 -18.78 -31.05
N PRO A 675 -10.47 -18.83 -30.80
CA PRO A 675 -11.47 -18.30 -31.72
C PRO A 675 -11.23 -16.82 -31.99
N VAL A 676 -11.28 -16.42 -33.27
CA VAL A 676 -11.23 -15.00 -33.65
C VAL A 676 -12.47 -14.32 -33.07
N LEU A 677 -12.26 -13.51 -32.04
CA LEU A 677 -13.32 -12.73 -31.41
C LEU A 677 -13.67 -11.56 -32.33
N PHE A 678 -14.79 -11.68 -33.03
CA PHE A 678 -15.34 -10.56 -33.78
C PHE A 678 -15.84 -9.50 -32.78
N ALA A 679 -15.27 -8.29 -32.86
CA ALA A 679 -15.56 -7.18 -31.93
C ALA A 679 -17.04 -6.77 -31.84
N GLN A 680 -17.87 -7.18 -32.80
CA GLN A 680 -19.31 -6.95 -32.83
C GLN A 680 -20.13 -8.03 -32.12
N LEU A 681 -19.52 -9.18 -31.79
CA LEU A 681 -20.14 -10.36 -31.18
C LEU A 681 -19.56 -10.69 -29.79
N SER A 682 -18.48 -10.04 -29.38
CA SER A 682 -17.99 -10.11 -28.00
C SER A 682 -18.85 -9.22 -27.10
N ASN A 683 -19.46 -9.80 -26.06
CA ASN A 683 -20.16 -9.05 -25.03
C ASN A 683 -19.16 -8.18 -24.27
N GLY A 684 -18.88 -6.97 -24.77
CA GLY A 684 -18.12 -5.89 -24.12
C GLY A 684 -16.70 -6.23 -23.63
N ARG A 685 -16.22 -7.46 -23.81
CA ARG A 685 -15.15 -8.03 -22.99
C ARG A 685 -13.73 -7.60 -23.34
N ASP A 686 -13.49 -6.95 -24.48
CA ASP A 686 -12.13 -6.58 -24.91
C ASP A 686 -12.05 -5.25 -25.68
N ASN A 687 -13.02 -4.35 -25.49
CA ASN A 687 -12.86 -2.96 -25.98
C ASN A 687 -12.13 -2.13 -24.91
N GLN A 688 -10.85 -2.46 -24.64
CA GLN A 688 -9.96 -1.64 -23.78
C GLN A 688 -9.77 -0.21 -24.32
N LEU A 689 -10.27 0.07 -25.53
CA LEU A 689 -10.34 1.42 -26.10
C LEU A 689 -11.82 1.78 -26.33
N GLY A 690 -12.47 2.20 -25.25
CA GLY A 690 -13.85 2.69 -25.33
C GLY A 690 -14.71 2.41 -24.10
N GLU A 691 -14.26 1.68 -23.09
CA GLU A 691 -15.00 1.71 -21.83
C GLU A 691 -14.94 3.11 -21.22
N ASN A 692 -16.07 3.61 -20.73
CA ASN A 692 -16.10 4.79 -19.89
C ASN A 692 -15.17 4.52 -18.71
N VAL A 693 -13.98 5.12 -18.68
CA VAL A 693 -13.02 5.03 -17.58
C VAL A 693 -13.70 5.35 -16.25
N PHE A 694 -14.73 6.21 -16.27
CA PHE A 694 -15.58 6.51 -15.12
C PHE A 694 -16.43 5.31 -14.66
N GLU A 695 -17.03 4.58 -15.57
CA GLU A 695 -17.88 3.41 -15.31
C GLU A 695 -17.04 2.17 -14.97
N SER A 696 -15.90 2.02 -15.65
CA SER A 696 -14.88 1.01 -15.36
C SER A 696 -14.23 1.29 -13.99
N SER A 697 -13.90 2.54 -13.66
CA SER A 697 -13.39 2.93 -12.32
C SER A 697 -14.45 2.79 -11.23
N LEU A 698 -15.74 3.07 -11.53
CA LEU A 698 -16.84 2.81 -10.61
C LEU A 698 -17.00 1.31 -10.36
N ASN A 699 -16.94 0.50 -11.42
CA ASN A 699 -16.98 -0.96 -11.32
C ASN A 699 -15.74 -1.54 -10.62
N GLN A 700 -14.56 -0.94 -10.81
CA GLN A 700 -13.30 -1.33 -10.17
C GLN A 700 -13.26 -0.89 -8.70
N ALA A 701 -13.83 0.27 -8.36
CA ALA A 701 -14.05 0.73 -6.99
C ALA A 701 -15.11 -0.12 -6.27
N LEU A 702 -16.11 -0.63 -6.99
CA LEU A 702 -17.11 -1.59 -6.48
C LEU A 702 -16.56 -3.03 -6.41
N ALA A 703 -15.52 -3.37 -7.18
CA ALA A 703 -14.96 -4.73 -7.25
C ALA A 703 -13.68 -4.93 -6.41
N GLY A 704 -13.03 -3.87 -5.95
CA GLY A 704 -11.75 -3.96 -5.25
C GLY A 704 -10.60 -4.44 -6.16
N THR A 705 -9.36 -4.12 -5.79
CA THR A 705 -8.14 -4.51 -6.53
C THR A 705 -7.89 -6.02 -6.49
N LYS A 706 -8.63 -6.81 -7.28
CA LYS A 706 -8.25 -8.16 -7.67
C LYS A 706 -8.14 -8.25 -9.19
N THR A 707 -6.93 -8.57 -9.66
CA THR A 707 -6.67 -9.31 -10.91
C THR A 707 -7.20 -10.74 -10.82
N ALA A 708 -8.43 -10.91 -10.31
CA ALA A 708 -9.18 -12.13 -10.46
C ALA A 708 -9.81 -12.07 -11.86
N GLN A 709 -9.67 -13.14 -12.61
CA GLN A 709 -10.31 -13.30 -13.91
C GLN A 709 -11.76 -12.82 -13.85
N ILE A 710 -12.13 -11.91 -14.75
CA ILE A 710 -13.48 -11.33 -14.93
C ILE A 710 -14.52 -12.42 -15.31
N SER A 711 -14.17 -13.70 -15.23
CA SER A 711 -15.06 -14.84 -15.46
C SER A 711 -16.13 -15.00 -14.37
N ASP A 712 -15.86 -14.60 -13.13
CA ASP A 712 -16.65 -15.13 -11.99
C ASP A 712 -17.73 -14.17 -11.47
N MET A 713 -17.81 -12.94 -11.97
CA MET A 713 -18.81 -11.93 -11.52
C MET A 713 -20.01 -11.79 -12.47
N SER A 714 -19.94 -12.33 -13.70
CA SER A 714 -21.03 -12.25 -14.69
C SER A 714 -22.07 -13.37 -14.60
N SER A 715 -21.92 -14.30 -13.66
CA SER A 715 -22.87 -15.42 -13.47
C SER A 715 -23.89 -15.06 -12.38
N PRO A 716 -25.20 -14.92 -12.69
CA PRO A 716 -26.23 -14.66 -11.67
C PRO A 716 -26.29 -15.73 -10.57
N ASN A 717 -25.83 -16.95 -10.85
CA ASN A 717 -25.72 -18.03 -9.86
C ASN A 717 -24.69 -17.76 -8.75
N ASN A 718 -23.66 -16.94 -8.99
CA ASN A 718 -22.64 -16.66 -7.96
C ASN A 718 -23.06 -15.51 -7.02
N LYS A 719 -23.99 -14.65 -7.46
CA LYS A 719 -24.63 -13.63 -6.61
C LYS A 719 -25.55 -14.27 -5.56
N LEU A 720 -26.24 -15.35 -5.93
CA LEU A 720 -27.13 -16.10 -5.03
C LEU A 720 -26.37 -16.89 -3.95
N ASN A 721 -25.13 -17.32 -4.22
CA ASN A 721 -24.29 -17.99 -3.22
C ASN A 721 -23.88 -17.09 -2.03
N LYS A 722 -24.02 -15.76 -2.15
CA LYS A 722 -23.68 -14.79 -1.10
C LYS A 722 -24.91 -14.28 -0.33
N VAL A 723 -26.09 -14.84 -0.61
CA VAL A 723 -27.32 -14.51 0.13
C VAL A 723 -27.42 -15.44 1.34
N THR A 724 -27.43 -14.86 2.52
CA THR A 724 -27.61 -15.58 3.79
C THR A 724 -29.04 -15.37 4.27
N GLN A 725 -29.78 -16.46 4.43
CA GLN A 725 -31.10 -16.43 5.03
C GLN A 725 -31.01 -16.11 6.53
N LEU A 726 -31.73 -15.09 6.98
CA LEU A 726 -31.69 -14.64 8.37
C LEU A 726 -32.88 -15.10 9.21
N THR A 727 -34.05 -15.27 8.61
CA THR A 727 -35.26 -15.77 9.28
C THR A 727 -35.90 -16.92 8.51
N GLY A 728 -36.72 -17.72 9.20
CA GLY A 728 -37.45 -18.82 8.59
C GLY A 728 -38.62 -18.35 7.74
N PHE A 729 -39.08 -19.19 6.81
CA PHE A 729 -40.29 -18.91 6.01
C PHE A 729 -41.60 -18.93 6.83
N SER A 730 -41.54 -19.38 8.09
CA SER A 730 -42.68 -19.41 9.00
C SER A 730 -42.72 -18.21 9.95
N ASP A 731 -41.70 -17.34 9.92
CA ASP A 731 -41.64 -16.16 10.77
C ASP A 731 -42.52 -15.04 10.20
N PRO A 732 -43.16 -14.21 11.04
CA PRO A 732 -44.03 -13.11 10.57
C PRO A 732 -43.32 -12.12 9.63
N VAL A 733 -42.01 -12.00 9.78
CA VAL A 733 -41.14 -11.16 8.94
C VAL A 733 -40.04 -12.04 8.36
N TYR A 734 -40.01 -12.13 7.04
CA TYR A 734 -38.94 -12.83 6.33
C TYR A 734 -37.79 -11.86 6.05
N ALA A 735 -36.56 -12.29 6.29
CA ALA A 735 -35.36 -11.51 6.05
C ALA A 735 -34.23 -12.35 5.44
N GLU A 736 -33.60 -11.79 4.41
CA GLU A 736 -32.39 -12.33 3.79
C GLU A 736 -31.38 -11.20 3.59
N ALA A 737 -30.10 -11.51 3.79
CA ALA A 737 -29.03 -10.53 3.68
C ALA A 737 -28.04 -10.93 2.59
N TYR A 738 -27.76 -9.98 1.71
CA TYR A 738 -26.67 -10.04 0.76
C TYR A 738 -25.45 -9.32 1.33
N VAL A 739 -24.35 -10.05 1.52
CA VAL A 739 -23.11 -9.52 2.10
C VAL A 739 -22.14 -9.14 0.98
N ASN A 740 -21.84 -7.86 0.84
CA ASN A 740 -20.80 -7.38 -0.05
C ASN A 740 -19.60 -6.88 0.75
N VAL A 741 -18.43 -7.48 0.52
CA VAL A 741 -17.19 -7.15 1.22
C VAL A 741 -16.34 -6.28 0.31
N ASN A 742 -16.29 -4.97 0.59
CA ASN A 742 -15.31 -4.06 0.01
C ASN A 742 -14.17 -3.88 1.00
N GLN A 743 -12.96 -3.57 0.52
CA GLN A 743 -11.71 -3.64 1.28
C GLN A 743 -11.79 -3.17 2.74
N TYR A 744 -12.43 -2.03 2.99
CA TYR A 744 -12.57 -1.47 4.34
C TYR A 744 -14.03 -1.47 4.85
N ASP A 745 -15.00 -1.74 3.98
CA ASP A 745 -16.42 -1.57 4.26
C ASP A 745 -17.20 -2.80 3.80
N ILE A 746 -17.95 -3.39 4.72
CA ILE A 746 -18.92 -4.45 4.45
C ILE A 746 -20.29 -3.78 4.30
N VAL A 747 -20.88 -3.93 3.12
CA VAL A 747 -22.23 -3.47 2.84
C VAL A 747 -23.16 -4.66 2.94
N LEU A 748 -24.05 -4.63 3.92
CA LEU A 748 -25.14 -5.60 4.07
C LEU A 748 -26.38 -5.02 3.40
N ASP A 749 -26.90 -5.69 2.40
CA ASP A 749 -28.20 -5.37 1.81
C ASP A 749 -29.22 -6.39 2.34
N VAL A 750 -30.07 -5.96 3.28
CA VAL A 750 -31.05 -6.81 3.96
C VAL A 750 -32.42 -6.57 3.34
N LEU A 751 -32.94 -7.58 2.64
CA LEU A 751 -34.33 -7.61 2.18
C LEU A 751 -35.20 -8.04 3.36
N ILE A 752 -36.21 -7.24 3.67
CA ILE A 752 -37.21 -7.52 4.69
C ILE A 752 -38.57 -7.59 4.01
N VAL A 753 -39.31 -8.66 4.25
CA VAL A 753 -40.63 -8.93 3.68
C VAL A 753 -41.63 -9.16 4.80
N ASN A 754 -42.72 -8.39 4.79
CA ASN A 754 -43.84 -8.61 5.69
C ASN A 754 -44.69 -9.78 5.18
N GLN A 755 -44.75 -10.90 5.90
CA GLN A 755 -45.60 -12.03 5.51
C GLN A 755 -47.01 -11.96 6.12
N THR A 756 -47.27 -10.97 6.97
CA THR A 756 -48.54 -10.81 7.68
C THR A 756 -49.54 -9.98 6.90
N ASN A 757 -50.81 -10.08 7.29
CA ASN A 757 -51.89 -9.27 6.75
C ASN A 757 -52.00 -7.88 7.43
N ASP A 758 -51.17 -7.61 8.43
CA ASP A 758 -51.18 -6.36 9.19
C ASP A 758 -50.07 -5.42 8.72
N THR A 759 -50.28 -4.11 8.87
CA THR A 759 -49.23 -3.12 8.63
C THR A 759 -48.23 -3.13 9.78
N LEU A 760 -46.95 -3.37 9.49
CA LEU A 760 -45.88 -3.30 10.47
C LEU A 760 -45.39 -1.86 10.57
N GLN A 761 -45.55 -1.24 11.73
CA GLN A 761 -45.06 0.10 12.02
C GLN A 761 -43.68 0.01 12.69
N ASN A 762 -42.84 1.02 12.49
CA ASN A 762 -41.50 1.11 13.11
C ASN A 762 -40.61 -0.14 12.93
N CYS A 763 -40.72 -0.85 11.79
CA CYS A 763 -39.89 -2.01 11.51
C CYS A 763 -38.42 -1.58 11.43
N THR A 764 -37.65 -1.93 12.44
CA THR A 764 -36.27 -1.47 12.65
C THR A 764 -35.35 -2.67 12.70
N LEU A 765 -34.30 -2.62 11.87
CA LEU A 765 -33.23 -3.60 11.86
C LEU A 765 -32.15 -3.16 12.86
N GLU A 766 -32.04 -3.86 13.98
CA GLU A 766 -30.99 -3.66 14.96
C GLU A 766 -29.87 -4.66 14.71
N LEU A 767 -28.68 -4.17 14.38
CA LEU A 767 -27.48 -4.98 14.20
C LEU A 767 -26.46 -4.68 15.30
N ALA A 768 -25.86 -5.73 15.80
CA ALA A 768 -24.71 -5.71 16.67
C ALA A 768 -23.59 -6.55 16.05
N THR A 769 -22.35 -6.14 16.31
CA THR A 769 -21.16 -6.77 15.77
C THR A 769 -20.29 -7.32 16.89
N LEU A 770 -19.72 -8.49 16.69
CA LEU A 770 -18.70 -9.09 17.55
C LEU A 770 -17.38 -9.14 16.78
N GLY A 771 -16.32 -8.68 17.45
CA GLY A 771 -15.01 -8.41 16.87
C GLY A 771 -14.81 -6.92 16.52
N ASP A 772 -13.73 -6.63 15.81
CA ASP A 772 -13.24 -5.32 15.35
C ASP A 772 -14.02 -4.77 14.14
N LEU A 773 -15.31 -5.12 14.08
CA LEU A 773 -16.28 -4.59 13.13
C LEU A 773 -17.07 -3.45 13.78
N LYS A 774 -17.14 -2.30 13.12
CA LYS A 774 -17.88 -1.14 13.62
C LYS A 774 -19.04 -0.81 12.70
N LEU A 775 -20.27 -0.93 13.19
CA LEU A 775 -21.45 -0.43 12.50
C LEU A 775 -21.36 1.10 12.36
N VAL A 776 -21.39 1.61 11.13
CA VAL A 776 -21.21 3.04 10.85
C VAL A 776 -22.54 3.78 10.96
N GLU A 777 -23.61 3.17 10.47
CA GLU A 777 -24.94 3.76 10.41
C GLU A 777 -25.98 2.77 10.89
N ARG A 778 -26.88 3.22 11.77
CA ARG A 778 -28.04 2.42 12.17
C ARG A 778 -29.15 2.62 11.14
N PRO A 779 -29.73 1.54 10.59
CA PRO A 779 -30.87 1.63 9.71
C PRO A 779 -32.03 2.44 10.28
N HIS A 780 -32.68 3.23 9.43
CA HIS A 780 -33.87 3.98 9.81
C HIS A 780 -35.09 3.04 9.88
N PRO A 781 -36.03 3.26 10.83
CA PRO A 781 -37.28 2.51 10.90
C PRO A 781 -38.10 2.67 9.62
N VAL A 782 -38.69 1.57 9.14
CA VAL A 782 -39.53 1.52 7.93
C VAL A 782 -40.93 1.06 8.31
N VAL A 783 -41.96 1.58 7.64
CA VAL A 783 -43.34 1.07 7.74
C VAL A 783 -43.59 0.15 6.56
N LEU A 784 -43.98 -1.10 6.82
CA LEU A 784 -44.25 -2.10 5.79
C LEU A 784 -45.76 -2.39 5.71
N ALA A 785 -46.32 -2.26 4.52
CA ALA A 785 -47.69 -2.68 4.25
C ALA A 785 -47.81 -4.23 4.25
N PRO A 786 -49.02 -4.79 4.32
CA PRO A 786 -49.24 -6.23 4.22
C PRO A 786 -48.65 -6.80 2.93
N HIS A 787 -47.85 -7.88 3.02
CA HIS A 787 -47.17 -8.51 1.88
C HIS A 787 -46.18 -7.60 1.12
N ASP A 788 -45.79 -6.47 1.70
CA ASP A 788 -44.83 -5.54 1.12
C ASP A 788 -43.40 -5.88 1.53
N PHE A 789 -42.43 -5.35 0.78
CA PHE A 789 -41.01 -5.61 0.99
C PHE A 789 -40.16 -4.34 0.91
N CYS A 790 -39.04 -4.33 1.63
CA CYS A 790 -38.10 -3.22 1.63
C CYS A 790 -36.66 -3.74 1.70
N ASN A 791 -35.74 -3.04 1.02
CA ASN A 791 -34.31 -3.28 1.14
C ASN A 791 -33.67 -2.23 2.04
N ILE A 792 -32.99 -2.70 3.08
CA ILE A 792 -32.26 -1.89 4.03
C ILE A 792 -30.76 -2.13 3.86
N LYS A 793 -30.01 -1.07 3.61
CA LYS A 793 -28.55 -1.12 3.52
C LYS A 793 -27.91 -0.72 4.85
N ALA A 794 -27.04 -1.58 5.37
CA ALA A 794 -26.24 -1.31 6.55
C ALA A 794 -24.74 -1.41 6.22
N ASN A 795 -24.00 -0.36 6.54
CA ASN A 795 -22.56 -0.30 6.32
C ASN A 795 -21.81 -0.62 7.62
N VAL A 796 -20.94 -1.62 7.57
CA VAL A 796 -20.09 -2.07 8.67
C VAL A 796 -18.64 -1.86 8.26
N LYS A 797 -17.89 -1.07 9.01
CA LYS A 797 -16.48 -0.81 8.76
C LYS A 797 -15.61 -1.87 9.41
N VAL A 798 -14.64 -2.37 8.65
CA VAL A 798 -13.66 -3.36 9.10
C VAL A 798 -12.43 -2.63 9.62
N SER A 799 -12.08 -2.86 10.89
CA SER A 799 -10.90 -2.25 11.50
C SER A 799 -9.71 -3.20 11.56
N SER A 800 -9.94 -4.52 11.48
CA SER A 800 -8.93 -5.57 11.65
C SER A 800 -9.27 -6.82 10.83
N THR A 801 -8.25 -7.67 10.57
CA THR A 801 -8.36 -8.94 9.84
C THR A 801 -8.75 -10.09 10.76
N GLU A 802 -9.93 -10.02 11.35
CA GLU A 802 -10.46 -11.11 12.16
C GLU A 802 -11.82 -11.57 11.67
N ASN A 803 -12.17 -12.82 12.03
CA ASN A 803 -13.51 -13.33 11.79
C ASN A 803 -14.51 -12.48 12.56
N GLY A 804 -15.38 -11.79 11.83
CA GLY A 804 -16.43 -10.98 12.42
C GLY A 804 -17.75 -11.73 12.44
N ILE A 805 -18.53 -11.55 13.51
CA ILE A 805 -19.89 -12.07 13.58
C ILE A 805 -20.84 -10.89 13.67
N ILE A 806 -21.84 -10.86 12.81
CA ILE A 806 -22.90 -9.87 12.85
C ILE A 806 -24.18 -10.59 13.26
N PHE A 807 -24.81 -10.11 14.31
CA PHE A 807 -26.06 -10.64 14.82
C PHE A 807 -27.03 -9.48 15.05
N GLY A 808 -28.32 -9.78 15.08
CA GLY A 808 -29.31 -8.73 15.17
C GLY A 808 -30.71 -9.23 15.36
N ASN A 809 -31.63 -8.29 15.39
CA ASN A 809 -33.05 -8.50 15.61
C ASN A 809 -33.83 -7.46 14.80
N ILE A 810 -35.00 -7.86 14.31
CA ILE A 810 -35.98 -6.96 13.72
C ILE A 810 -37.03 -6.69 14.79
N VAL A 811 -37.16 -5.43 15.17
CA VAL A 811 -38.19 -4.93 16.08
C VAL A 811 -39.27 -4.26 15.25
N TYR A 812 -40.54 -4.62 15.47
CA TYR A 812 -41.64 -4.00 14.77
C TYR A 812 -42.87 -3.88 15.67
N ASP A 813 -43.66 -2.84 15.43
CA ASP A 813 -44.90 -2.58 16.14
C ASP A 813 -46.10 -2.98 15.27
N THR A 814 -47.00 -3.73 15.89
CA THR A 814 -48.37 -3.89 15.39
C THR A 814 -49.30 -2.96 16.17
N ALA A 815 -50.55 -2.80 15.74
CA ALA A 815 -51.49 -1.86 16.36
C ALA A 815 -51.71 -2.05 17.89
N LEU A 816 -51.31 -3.20 18.45
CA LEU A 816 -51.51 -3.54 19.86
C LEU A 816 -50.21 -3.92 20.60
N ASN A 817 -49.19 -4.46 19.92
CA ASN A 817 -47.99 -5.04 20.56
C ASN A 817 -46.70 -4.75 19.77
N THR A 818 -45.59 -4.56 20.50
CA THR A 818 -44.22 -4.58 19.96
C THR A 818 -43.71 -6.02 19.91
N ASN A 819 -43.30 -6.47 18.72
CA ASN A 819 -42.79 -7.82 18.48
C ASN A 819 -41.31 -7.76 18.07
N VAL A 820 -40.57 -8.84 18.34
CA VAL A 820 -39.14 -8.95 18.02
C VAL A 820 -38.87 -10.30 17.37
N VAL A 821 -38.21 -10.26 16.21
CA VAL A 821 -37.72 -11.45 15.50
C VAL A 821 -36.20 -11.44 15.58
N VAL A 822 -35.62 -12.49 16.16
CA VAL A 822 -34.16 -12.64 16.27
C VAL A 822 -33.63 -13.21 14.95
N LEU A 823 -32.57 -12.58 14.43
CA LEU A 823 -31.96 -12.97 13.16
C LEU A 823 -30.88 -14.03 13.39
N ASN A 824 -30.70 -14.88 12.39
CA ASN A 824 -29.55 -15.78 12.33
C ASN A 824 -28.24 -14.97 12.22
N THR A 825 -27.16 -15.51 12.76
CA THR A 825 -25.86 -14.84 12.78
C THR A 825 -25.17 -14.92 11.42
N ILE A 826 -24.67 -13.78 10.93
CA ILE A 826 -23.87 -13.69 9.72
C ILE A 826 -22.40 -13.84 10.09
N HIS A 827 -21.74 -14.86 9.54
CA HIS A 827 -20.30 -15.07 9.70
C HIS A 827 -19.55 -14.44 8.53
N ILE A 828 -18.59 -13.55 8.85
CA ILE A 828 -17.67 -12.97 7.87
C ILE A 828 -16.35 -13.72 7.97
N ASP A 829 -16.00 -14.41 6.89
CA ASP A 829 -14.78 -15.20 6.81
C ASP A 829 -13.55 -14.30 6.50
N ILE A 830 -12.46 -14.50 7.24
CA ILE A 830 -11.17 -13.84 6.97
C ILE A 830 -10.62 -14.12 5.56
N MET A 831 -11.03 -15.23 4.94
CA MET A 831 -10.51 -15.72 3.66
C MET A 831 -10.74 -14.76 2.49
N ASP A 832 -11.75 -13.91 2.56
CA ASP A 832 -12.02 -12.91 1.53
C ASP A 832 -10.92 -11.84 1.48
N TYR A 833 -10.24 -11.61 2.61
CA TYR A 833 -9.18 -10.62 2.81
C TYR A 833 -7.76 -11.14 2.55
N ILE A 834 -7.56 -12.46 2.45
CA ILE A 834 -6.22 -13.07 2.32
C ILE A 834 -5.89 -13.29 0.84
N ILE A 835 -4.73 -12.77 0.43
CA ILE A 835 -4.19 -12.90 -0.92
C ILE A 835 -2.89 -13.73 -0.86
N PRO A 836 -2.69 -14.69 -1.79
CA PRO A 836 -1.44 -15.43 -1.89
C PRO A 836 -0.28 -14.49 -2.22
N ALA A 837 0.79 -14.58 -1.43
CA ALA A 837 2.00 -13.77 -1.60
C ALA A 837 3.25 -14.67 -1.52
N SER A 838 4.40 -14.19 -1.98
CA SER A 838 5.69 -14.88 -1.83
C SER A 838 6.71 -13.98 -1.15
N CYS A 839 7.53 -14.56 -0.26
CA CYS A 839 8.68 -13.91 0.35
C CYS A 839 9.91 -14.82 0.25
N THR A 840 11.10 -14.26 0.50
CA THR A 840 12.34 -15.04 0.56
C THR A 840 12.43 -15.84 1.86
N ASP A 841 13.22 -16.92 1.89
CA ASP A 841 13.41 -17.74 3.11
C ASP A 841 14.05 -16.96 4.27
N THR A 842 14.93 -15.99 3.96
CA THR A 842 15.54 -15.10 4.96
C THR A 842 14.50 -14.16 5.57
N GLU A 843 13.68 -13.52 4.74
CA GLU A 843 12.57 -12.67 5.19
C GLU A 843 11.55 -13.49 5.98
N PHE A 844 11.24 -14.72 5.54
CA PHE A 844 10.37 -15.63 6.27
C PHE A 844 10.89 -15.90 7.69
N ARG A 845 12.18 -16.24 7.84
CA ARG A 845 12.79 -16.52 9.15
C ARG A 845 12.84 -15.29 10.06
N GLN A 846 13.13 -14.13 9.48
CA GLN A 846 13.12 -12.87 10.21
C GLN A 846 11.70 -12.56 10.72
N MET A 847 10.70 -12.55 9.83
CA MET A 847 9.31 -12.33 10.21
C MET A 847 8.81 -13.39 11.19
N TRP A 848 9.24 -14.65 11.03
CA TRP A 848 8.91 -15.73 11.94
C TRP A 848 9.43 -15.48 13.36
N GLN A 849 10.62 -14.91 13.49
CA GLN A 849 11.19 -14.51 14.78
C GLN A 849 10.51 -13.25 15.35
N ASP A 850 10.18 -12.29 14.50
CA ASP A 850 9.58 -11.01 14.89
C ASP A 850 8.11 -11.13 15.30
N PHE A 851 7.37 -12.12 14.79
CA PHE A 851 5.95 -12.28 15.09
C PHE A 851 5.73 -12.89 16.48
N GLU A 852 5.03 -12.14 17.32
CA GLU A 852 4.76 -12.48 18.71
C GLU A 852 3.66 -13.55 18.86
N TRP A 853 2.64 -13.52 17.99
CA TRP A 853 1.48 -14.40 18.10
C TRP A 853 1.66 -15.68 17.30
N GLU A 854 1.52 -16.81 17.99
CA GLU A 854 1.57 -18.15 17.41
C GLU A 854 0.32 -18.95 17.77
N ASN A 855 -0.29 -19.58 16.76
CA ASN A 855 -1.34 -20.57 16.94
C ASN A 855 -0.89 -21.93 16.41
N LYS A 856 -1.01 -22.98 17.22
CA LYS A 856 -0.65 -24.35 16.86
C LYS A 856 -1.91 -25.19 16.68
N VAL A 857 -2.17 -25.58 15.44
CA VAL A 857 -3.31 -26.42 15.05
C VAL A 857 -2.83 -27.86 14.87
N THR A 858 -3.47 -28.82 15.52
CA THR A 858 -3.21 -30.24 15.29
C THR A 858 -3.87 -30.69 14.00
N VAL A 859 -3.19 -31.54 13.24
CA VAL A 859 -3.69 -32.10 11.98
C VAL A 859 -4.18 -33.51 12.24
N ASN A 860 -5.49 -33.72 12.12
CA ASN A 860 -6.14 -35.02 12.20
C ASN A 860 -7.10 -35.16 11.02
N THR A 861 -6.70 -35.86 9.96
CA THR A 861 -7.49 -35.91 8.72
C THR A 861 -7.77 -37.33 8.23
N SER A 862 -8.70 -37.43 7.26
CA SER A 862 -9.00 -38.66 6.52
C SER A 862 -8.05 -38.92 5.35
N PHE A 863 -7.17 -37.97 5.01
CA PHE A 863 -6.22 -38.12 3.91
C PHE A 863 -5.12 -39.14 4.25
N THR A 864 -4.73 -39.92 3.24
CA THR A 864 -3.65 -40.91 3.30
C THR A 864 -2.37 -40.44 2.58
N ASP A 865 -2.48 -39.43 1.71
CA ASP A 865 -1.36 -38.81 1.01
C ASP A 865 -0.99 -37.43 1.58
N LEU A 866 0.31 -37.21 1.77
CA LEU A 866 0.87 -35.98 2.32
C LEU A 866 0.72 -34.81 1.33
N HIS A 867 0.97 -35.05 0.04
CA HIS A 867 0.93 -34.02 -1.01
C HIS A 867 -0.50 -33.58 -1.33
N GLU A 868 -1.45 -34.53 -1.35
CA GLU A 868 -2.87 -34.22 -1.49
C GLU A 868 -3.37 -33.34 -0.35
N TYR A 869 -3.00 -33.64 0.91
CA TYR A 869 -3.35 -32.81 2.05
C TYR A 869 -2.78 -31.39 1.94
N LEU A 870 -1.52 -31.24 1.53
CA LEU A 870 -0.92 -29.92 1.29
C LEU A 870 -1.68 -29.14 0.20
N LYS A 871 -2.04 -29.77 -0.92
CA LYS A 871 -2.83 -29.11 -1.99
C LYS A 871 -4.21 -28.68 -1.48
N HIS A 872 -4.87 -29.52 -0.70
CA HIS A 872 -6.15 -29.18 -0.07
C HIS A 872 -6.02 -27.97 0.87
N LEU A 873 -4.97 -27.95 1.71
CA LEU A 873 -4.68 -26.86 2.62
C LEU A 873 -4.38 -25.55 1.89
N LEU A 874 -3.58 -25.59 0.82
CA LEU A 874 -3.28 -24.39 0.02
C LEU A 874 -4.55 -23.83 -0.64
N LYS A 875 -5.43 -24.71 -1.12
CA LYS A 875 -6.73 -24.30 -1.70
C LYS A 875 -7.68 -23.72 -0.65
N SER A 876 -7.68 -24.24 0.58
CA SER A 876 -8.58 -23.76 1.64
C SER A 876 -8.09 -22.48 2.32
N THR A 877 -6.78 -22.22 2.33
CA THR A 877 -6.14 -21.10 3.04
C THR A 877 -5.65 -19.97 2.15
N ASN A 878 -5.79 -20.08 0.82
CA ASN A 878 -5.28 -19.11 -0.16
C ASN A 878 -3.80 -18.72 0.08
N MET A 879 -3.03 -19.59 0.75
CA MET A 879 -1.60 -19.38 1.00
C MET A 879 -0.78 -19.93 -0.15
N LYS A 880 0.40 -19.35 -0.34
CA LYS A 880 1.38 -19.87 -1.30
C LYS A 880 2.43 -20.68 -0.55
N CYS A 881 2.75 -21.86 -1.08
CA CYS A 881 3.87 -22.66 -0.58
C CYS A 881 5.20 -22.03 -1.03
N LEU A 882 6.12 -21.85 -0.09
CA LEU A 882 7.47 -21.32 -0.33
C LEU A 882 8.51 -22.43 -0.49
N THR A 883 8.23 -23.64 0.02
CA THR A 883 9.17 -24.75 -0.05
C THR A 883 9.23 -25.30 -1.49
N PRO A 884 10.44 -25.47 -2.06
CA PRO A 884 10.62 -26.02 -3.41
C PRO A 884 10.00 -27.40 -3.58
N GLU A 885 9.41 -27.68 -4.75
CA GLU A 885 8.88 -29.01 -5.05
C GLU A 885 9.96 -30.10 -5.00
N LYS A 886 11.22 -29.79 -5.34
CA LYS A 886 12.35 -30.73 -5.21
C LYS A 886 12.61 -31.12 -3.75
N ALA A 887 12.45 -30.19 -2.81
CA ALA A 887 12.60 -30.48 -1.37
C ALA A 887 11.40 -31.25 -0.80
N LEU A 888 10.23 -31.11 -1.44
CA LEU A 888 9.02 -31.90 -1.16
C LEU A 888 9.01 -33.23 -1.92
N SER A 889 9.99 -33.49 -2.79
CA SER A 889 10.09 -34.71 -3.57
C SER A 889 10.83 -35.78 -2.78
N GLY A 890 10.16 -36.92 -2.58
CA GLY A 890 10.68 -38.04 -1.78
C GLY A 890 9.58 -38.67 -0.95
N GLN A 891 9.66 -39.98 -0.75
CA GLN A 891 8.78 -40.72 0.16
C GLN A 891 9.45 -40.85 1.53
N CYS A 892 9.68 -39.72 2.17
CA CYS A 892 9.94 -39.71 3.60
C CYS A 892 8.57 -39.65 4.27
N GLY A 893 8.28 -40.52 5.24
CA GLY A 893 7.04 -40.49 6.03
C GLY A 893 6.85 -39.22 6.88
N PHE A 894 7.53 -38.12 6.53
CA PHE A 894 7.51 -36.82 7.17
C PHE A 894 7.66 -35.73 6.09
N MET A 895 6.81 -34.70 6.14
CA MET A 895 6.85 -33.55 5.25
C MET A 895 6.73 -32.25 6.05
N ALA A 896 7.64 -31.32 5.77
CA ALA A 896 7.61 -29.97 6.31
C ALA A 896 7.54 -28.93 5.18
N ALA A 897 6.59 -27.99 5.28
CA ALA A 897 6.39 -26.96 4.26
C ALA A 897 6.15 -25.57 4.89
N ASN A 898 6.80 -24.55 4.34
CA ASN A 898 6.56 -23.16 4.70
C ASN A 898 5.55 -22.54 3.74
N MET A 899 4.62 -21.78 4.28
CA MET A 899 3.54 -21.12 3.54
C MET A 899 3.44 -19.66 3.97
N TYR A 900 3.06 -18.80 3.03
CA TYR A 900 2.94 -17.37 3.27
C TYR A 900 1.75 -16.77 2.52
N ALA A 901 1.12 -15.79 3.15
CA ALA A 901 0.08 -14.96 2.56
C ALA A 901 0.10 -13.55 3.14
N LYS A 902 -0.59 -12.64 2.45
CA LYS A 902 -0.71 -11.24 2.84
C LYS A 902 -2.18 -10.83 2.80
N SER A 903 -2.62 -10.06 3.79
CA SER A 903 -3.97 -9.49 3.78
C SER A 903 -4.06 -8.30 2.82
N ILE A 904 -5.27 -7.95 2.38
CA ILE A 904 -5.52 -6.72 1.63
C ILE A 904 -5.10 -5.45 2.39
N PHE A 905 -5.05 -5.52 3.72
CA PHE A 905 -4.59 -4.43 4.60
C PHE A 905 -3.06 -4.39 4.72
N GLY A 906 -2.37 -5.32 4.07
CA GLY A 906 -0.92 -5.39 4.05
C GLY A 906 -0.29 -6.16 5.19
N GLU A 907 -1.09 -6.85 6.02
CA GLU A 907 -0.60 -7.66 7.13
C GLU A 907 -0.10 -9.02 6.64
N ASN A 908 0.93 -9.54 7.29
CA ASN A 908 1.62 -10.75 6.87
C ASN A 908 1.20 -11.94 7.74
N ALA A 909 0.87 -13.07 7.10
CA ALA A 909 0.56 -14.33 7.76
C ALA A 909 1.53 -15.43 7.29
N LEU A 910 2.19 -16.08 8.24
CA LEU A 910 3.13 -17.16 8.01
C LEU A 910 2.56 -18.46 8.56
N ALA A 911 2.80 -19.57 7.87
CA ALA A 911 2.47 -20.88 8.38
C ALA A 911 3.59 -21.88 8.10
N ASN A 912 3.87 -22.74 9.08
CA ASN A 912 4.76 -23.88 8.97
C ASN A 912 3.95 -25.15 9.19
N LEU A 913 3.89 -25.98 8.17
CA LEU A 913 3.25 -27.29 8.17
C LEU A 913 4.31 -28.34 8.53
N SER A 914 4.02 -29.19 9.51
CA SER A 914 4.82 -30.37 9.85
C SER A 914 3.89 -31.57 9.99
N ILE A 915 3.89 -32.46 9.00
CA ILE A 915 3.01 -33.64 8.96
C ILE A 915 3.83 -34.90 8.75
N GLU A 916 3.33 -36.00 9.30
CA GLU A 916 3.95 -37.31 9.27
C GLU A 916 2.92 -38.38 8.95
N LYS A 917 3.44 -39.46 8.38
CA LYS A 917 2.74 -40.70 8.12
C LYS A 917 3.61 -41.83 8.67
N PRO A 918 3.11 -42.62 9.64
CA PRO A 918 3.80 -43.82 10.10
C PRO A 918 4.17 -44.71 8.91
N VAL A 919 5.44 -45.12 8.85
CA VAL A 919 5.96 -45.92 7.72
C VAL A 919 5.41 -47.35 7.74
N ASP A 920 4.98 -47.82 8.90
CA ASP A 920 4.56 -49.21 9.13
C ASP A 920 3.14 -49.54 8.61
N ASP A 921 2.31 -48.54 8.27
CA ASP A 921 0.94 -48.76 7.78
C ASP A 921 0.57 -47.78 6.63
N PRO A 922 0.42 -48.26 5.37
CA PRO A 922 0.13 -47.42 4.21
C PRO A 922 -1.28 -46.80 4.24
N ASP A 923 -2.22 -47.32 5.03
CA ASP A 923 -3.56 -46.74 5.21
C ASP A 923 -3.64 -45.82 6.44
N SER A 924 -2.52 -45.59 7.14
CA SER A 924 -2.48 -44.66 8.25
C SER A 924 -2.80 -43.23 7.80
N LYS A 925 -3.62 -42.58 8.62
CA LYS A 925 -4.00 -41.18 8.46
C LYS A 925 -2.80 -40.26 8.62
N VAL A 926 -2.80 -39.14 7.90
CA VAL A 926 -1.82 -38.08 8.07
C VAL A 926 -2.03 -37.39 9.42
N THR A 927 -0.99 -37.40 10.25
CA THR A 927 -0.95 -36.76 11.57
C THR A 927 0.09 -35.65 11.59
N GLY A 928 -0.10 -34.62 12.41
CA GLY A 928 0.92 -33.57 12.52
C GLY A 928 0.45 -32.30 13.20
N HIS A 929 1.17 -31.22 12.94
CA HIS A 929 0.84 -29.89 13.44
C HIS A 929 1.16 -28.79 12.42
N ILE A 930 0.32 -27.76 12.42
CA ILE A 930 0.52 -26.52 11.66
C ILE A 930 0.73 -25.41 12.69
N ARG A 931 1.83 -24.68 12.55
CA ARG A 931 2.12 -23.49 13.36
C ARG A 931 1.86 -22.27 12.49
N ILE A 932 0.99 -21.38 12.93
CA ILE A 932 0.64 -20.16 12.22
C ILE A 932 1.16 -18.99 13.04
N ARG A 933 1.89 -18.07 12.42
CA ARG A 933 2.36 -16.84 13.05
C ARG A 933 1.86 -15.62 12.29
N ALA A 934 1.43 -14.61 13.03
CA ALA A 934 0.95 -13.34 12.49
C ALA A 934 1.32 -12.20 13.45
N LYS A 935 1.26 -10.96 12.94
CA LYS A 935 1.43 -9.77 13.77
C LYS A 935 0.24 -9.52 14.70
N SER A 936 -0.98 -9.82 14.23
CA SER A 936 -2.23 -9.71 15.00
C SER A 936 -2.68 -11.07 15.52
N GLN A 937 -3.12 -11.10 16.79
CA GLN A 937 -3.69 -12.28 17.42
C GLN A 937 -4.92 -12.79 16.66
N GLY A 938 -5.81 -11.88 16.26
CA GLY A 938 -7.06 -12.20 15.56
C GLY A 938 -6.81 -12.97 14.26
N MET A 939 -5.79 -12.58 13.49
CA MET A 939 -5.42 -13.25 12.24
C MET A 939 -4.85 -14.65 12.47
N ALA A 940 -3.98 -14.84 13.49
CA ALA A 940 -3.41 -16.16 13.80
C ALA A 940 -4.47 -17.17 14.29
N LEU A 941 -5.42 -16.71 15.11
CA LEU A 941 -6.52 -17.53 15.60
C LEU A 941 -7.53 -17.85 14.48
N SER A 942 -7.99 -16.83 13.75
CA SER A 942 -8.98 -16.98 12.67
C SER A 942 -8.52 -17.93 11.56
N LEU A 943 -7.24 -17.85 11.16
CA LEU A 943 -6.64 -18.78 10.22
C LEU A 943 -6.59 -20.21 10.77
N GLY A 944 -6.27 -20.37 12.05
CA GLY A 944 -6.24 -21.69 12.69
C GLY A 944 -7.63 -22.34 12.80
N ASP A 945 -8.66 -21.55 13.09
CA ASP A 945 -10.04 -22.00 13.11
C ASP A 945 -10.53 -22.40 11.71
N LYS A 946 -10.13 -21.65 10.67
CA LYS A 946 -10.44 -22.01 9.27
C LYS A 946 -9.76 -23.31 8.86
N ILE A 947 -8.50 -23.51 9.25
CA ILE A 947 -7.78 -24.77 9.00
C ILE A 947 -8.49 -25.91 9.74
N SER A 948 -8.84 -25.72 11.01
CA SER A 948 -9.53 -26.74 11.82
C SER A 948 -10.91 -27.10 11.26
N SER A 949 -11.67 -26.13 10.75
CA SER A 949 -12.98 -26.37 10.10
C SER A 949 -12.83 -27.06 8.74
N SER A 950 -11.82 -26.68 7.95
CA SER A 950 -11.53 -27.35 6.65
C SER A 950 -11.16 -28.82 6.83
N GLN A 951 -10.48 -29.18 7.94
CA GLN A 951 -10.18 -30.56 8.27
C GLN A 951 -11.43 -31.37 8.65
N LYS A 952 -12.48 -30.73 9.20
CA LYS A 952 -13.75 -31.41 9.55
C LYS A 952 -14.65 -31.64 8.34
N GLN A 953 -14.66 -30.72 7.37
CA GLN A 953 -15.47 -30.86 6.16
C GLN A 953 -15.04 -32.06 5.30
N SER A 954 -13.75 -32.39 5.26
CA SER A 954 -13.25 -33.59 4.57
C SER A 954 -13.65 -34.91 5.25
N VAL A 955 -14.11 -34.87 6.50
CA VAL A 955 -14.57 -36.05 7.26
C VAL A 955 -16.07 -36.30 7.09
N GLN A 956 -16.87 -35.29 6.71
CA GLN A 956 -18.30 -35.43 6.46
C GLN A 956 -18.65 -35.76 5.00
N ALA A 957 -17.71 -35.57 4.07
CA ALA A 957 -17.87 -35.91 2.65
C ALA A 957 -17.37 -37.33 2.30
N ALA A 958 -16.83 -38.05 3.27
CA ALA A 958 -16.50 -39.47 3.22
C ALA A 958 -17.46 -40.23 4.14
#